data_AF-A0A945WNI9-F1
#
_entry.id   AF-A0A945WNI9-F1
#
_cell.length_a   1.000
_cell.length_b   1.000
_cell.length_c   1.000
_cell.angle_alpha   90.00
_cell.angle_beta   90.00
_cell.angle_gamma   90.00
#
_symmetry.space_group_name_H-M   'P 1'
#
loop_
_entity.id
_entity.type
_entity.pdbx_description
1 polymer ?
#
loop_
_entity_poly.entity_id
_entity_poly.type
_entity_poly.pdbx_seq_one_letter_code
_entity_poly.pdbx_strand_id
1 'polypeptide(L)'
;MTNTETKQDKAESAGKGDSSKTPESKAPGKDTKPVEKVADEKPKPSKKAPVKKAKPVERSADEKPKPDAKAADKKTKPNKKAPVKEAKPAEKAADKKPKPDTKTADKKTKPKGKAPANEAKPVEKAADEKPKSAGKPTDKKPKPSEKTPNKEAKPAAKQNKNVKLDAKDSFSKLKKEFPHLNFKNTQRIENFHKELLALASVGEKIEETLKQEFEELSKAISEKISKNDTYQKELLLKTEEIIKNLEQALDSGKSEDAISLWDKVQGNISNTSGKIKKDLQSKIGAHKAKLDEFKDWKTFAATEKKKELTAQMKLLIESKMHASDRSKQINKMHLEWKNLGHSNLNESMWKEFKKLSDLAYEPCKEFFKNRKELMASNLKKRREICESLESAIENATGGTASHETTETAGSEANSETKDAADKEAENTAKTPAKEKLNTSQLGKLLSTYEADWKKYAPVEQSKIKTIQKRFYSGINKIRKLRKKAHQTNAKLKKQCVADAQALTELEDIKNAMTEAKKLQEQWKGIGSTSYREDEKYWKEFRAACDQIFSKRPQHSQANNKEDNVQEKEFNGVIAALEALFSKSESEFRDSRNEFQELSQKFSNSFDHQFKKRRKRLVDHYNSLKRKIEIRYASLPDKKQQELKAALMERSLYLNTLEESLLSCKDEKCFKDAVAAIAATEQSKWNELATPSQEKYLTSLDARFKSLSSTDSQKKYLTLALENEAEQRNNCIMTELQAEIDSPASDQALRMQIQLQLLQKGFGQAKLASKDDRKQLFETEMSAICVGPLTEVARKELEERMVLAINKLRQKIA
;
A
#
# COMPACT_ATOMS: atom_id res chain seq x y z
N MET A 1 39.74 64.49 4.32
CA MET A 1 38.58 64.84 3.47
C MET A 1 37.35 64.66 4.35
N THR A 2 36.74 65.72 4.89
CA THR A 2 35.89 66.71 4.19
C THR A 2 34.79 66.02 3.38
N ASN A 3 33.50 66.30 3.54
CA ASN A 3 32.73 66.98 4.57
C ASN A 3 31.27 66.73 4.16
N THR A 4 30.36 66.85 5.13
CA THR A 4 28.92 67.03 4.91
C THR A 4 28.58 68.11 3.87
N GLU A 5 27.56 67.88 3.03
CA GLU A 5 26.42 68.78 2.74
C GLU A 5 25.34 67.94 2.00
N THR A 6 24.01 67.99 2.24
CA THR A 6 22.99 69.05 2.45
C THR A 6 22.22 69.37 1.15
N LYS A 7 20.94 69.77 1.29
CA LYS A 7 19.90 70.03 0.25
C LYS A 7 19.15 68.76 -0.20
N GLN A 8 17.82 68.60 -0.09
CA GLN A 8 16.65 69.47 0.17
C GLN A 8 16.00 70.11 -1.07
N ASP A 9 14.79 69.61 -1.38
CA ASP A 9 13.59 70.20 -2.02
C ASP A 9 13.61 70.88 -3.41
N LYS A 10 12.58 70.47 -4.20
CA LYS A 10 11.83 71.23 -5.24
C LYS A 10 12.57 71.60 -6.56
N ALA A 11 11.90 71.73 -7.71
CA ALA A 11 10.55 71.32 -8.17
C ALA A 11 10.49 71.41 -9.73
N GLU A 12 9.32 71.15 -10.33
CA GLU A 12 8.92 71.55 -11.71
C GLU A 12 9.62 70.81 -12.89
N SER A 13 9.04 70.65 -14.10
CA SER A 13 7.70 71.01 -14.64
C SER A 13 7.25 70.08 -15.80
N ALA A 14 5.95 70.11 -16.14
CA ALA A 14 5.28 69.67 -17.38
C ALA A 14 5.26 68.16 -17.77
N GLY A 15 4.22 67.64 -18.44
CA GLY A 15 2.89 68.23 -18.72
C GLY A 15 2.09 67.50 -19.84
N LYS A 16 0.76 67.71 -19.86
CA LYS A 16 -0.29 67.14 -20.78
C LYS A 16 -0.57 65.63 -20.52
N GLY A 17 -1.81 65.12 -20.57
CA GLY A 17 -3.14 65.66 -20.96
C GLY A 17 -3.64 65.02 -22.26
N ASP A 18 -4.92 64.66 -22.48
CA ASP A 18 -6.17 64.78 -21.70
C ASP A 18 -7.16 63.65 -22.21
N SER A 19 -8.49 63.46 -22.02
CA SER A 19 -9.66 64.28 -21.61
C SER A 19 -10.89 63.41 -21.18
N SER A 20 -11.93 64.08 -20.66
CA SER A 20 -13.39 63.71 -20.66
C SER A 20 -13.93 62.74 -19.58
N LYS A 21 -15.15 62.89 -19.04
CA LYS A 21 -16.15 64.00 -19.14
C LYS A 21 -17.06 64.09 -17.89
N THR A 22 -17.79 65.20 -17.79
CA THR A 22 -18.55 65.81 -16.67
C THR A 22 -20.09 65.66 -16.79
N PRO A 23 -20.99 66.20 -15.89
CA PRO A 23 -20.91 66.58 -14.45
C PRO A 23 -22.22 66.28 -13.62
N GLU A 24 -22.37 66.96 -12.45
CA GLU A 24 -23.63 67.43 -11.78
C GLU A 24 -24.52 66.46 -10.94
N SER A 25 -25.22 66.89 -9.87
CA SER A 25 -25.16 68.15 -9.06
C SER A 25 -25.78 68.02 -7.64
N LYS A 26 -25.44 68.99 -6.76
CA LYS A 26 -26.20 69.55 -5.59
C LYS A 26 -26.63 68.67 -4.39
N ALA A 27 -26.63 69.34 -3.23
CA ALA A 27 -27.27 69.01 -1.95
C ALA A 27 -28.24 70.19 -1.57
N PRO A 28 -28.90 70.28 -0.39
CA PRO A 28 -28.95 69.39 0.79
C PRO A 28 -30.39 69.11 1.33
N GLY A 29 -30.52 68.47 2.49
CA GLY A 29 -31.77 68.38 3.26
C GLY A 29 -31.65 67.60 4.58
N LYS A 30 -32.41 68.00 5.62
CA LYS A 30 -32.58 67.28 6.90
C LYS A 30 -34.05 66.87 7.08
N ASP A 31 -34.35 65.88 7.93
CA ASP A 31 -34.93 66.09 9.27
C ASP A 31 -35.29 64.76 10.00
N THR A 32 -36.12 64.80 11.04
CA THR A 32 -36.10 63.89 12.20
C THR A 32 -37.12 62.74 12.21
N LYS A 33 -36.70 61.57 12.77
CA LYS A 33 -37.21 60.85 13.99
C LYS A 33 -38.71 60.99 14.41
N PRO A 34 -39.37 60.07 15.18
CA PRO A 34 -38.81 58.93 15.97
C PRO A 34 -39.70 57.65 16.22
N VAL A 35 -39.17 56.67 17.02
CA VAL A 35 -39.89 55.72 17.95
C VAL A 35 -40.69 54.55 17.28
N GLU A 36 -40.83 53.29 17.79
CA GLU A 36 -40.69 52.64 19.12
C GLU A 36 -40.26 51.13 19.11
N LYS A 37 -39.71 50.57 20.22
CA LYS A 37 -39.76 49.19 20.85
C LYS A 37 -39.81 47.86 20.01
N VAL A 38 -39.34 46.66 20.44
CA VAL A 38 -38.51 46.13 21.57
C VAL A 38 -38.09 44.64 21.34
N ALA A 39 -36.94 44.18 21.87
CA ALA A 39 -36.54 42.78 22.26
C ALA A 39 -36.53 41.61 21.20
N ASP A 40 -35.75 40.51 21.31
CA ASP A 40 -34.62 40.17 22.22
C ASP A 40 -33.60 39.13 21.65
N GLU A 41 -32.55 38.87 22.44
CA GLU A 41 -31.37 37.99 22.30
C GLU A 41 -31.53 36.50 21.84
N LYS A 42 -30.51 35.95 21.14
CA LYS A 42 -29.40 35.18 21.80
C LYS A 42 -28.15 34.83 20.94
N PRO A 43 -26.89 35.03 21.42
CA PRO A 43 -25.67 34.75 20.66
C PRO A 43 -24.71 33.66 21.22
N LYS A 44 -23.50 33.61 20.64
CA LYS A 44 -22.27 32.82 20.93
C LYS A 44 -21.16 33.85 21.36
N PRO A 45 -19.81 33.65 21.31
CA PRO A 45 -18.90 32.47 21.43
C PRO A 45 -17.57 32.71 22.25
N SER A 46 -16.75 31.65 22.42
CA SER A 46 -15.26 31.58 22.28
C SER A 46 -14.19 32.49 22.96
N LYS A 47 -13.16 31.80 23.52
CA LYS A 47 -11.67 31.95 23.35
C LYS A 47 -10.79 33.03 24.06
N LYS A 48 -9.69 32.51 24.67
CA LYS A 48 -8.29 33.02 24.81
C LYS A 48 -7.95 34.30 25.64
N ALA A 49 -7.09 34.17 26.67
CA ALA A 49 -5.69 34.71 26.75
C ALA A 49 -5.06 34.56 28.18
N PRO A 50 -3.71 34.65 28.40
CA PRO A 50 -3.09 34.36 29.72
C PRO A 50 -2.05 35.37 30.32
N VAL A 51 -2.16 35.60 31.65
CA VAL A 51 -1.10 35.65 32.71
C VAL A 51 0.01 36.74 32.71
N LYS A 52 0.20 37.46 33.86
CA LYS A 52 1.49 37.63 34.63
C LYS A 52 1.42 38.58 35.87
N LYS A 53 2.40 38.44 36.79
CA LYS A 53 2.70 39.13 38.11
C LYS A 53 2.15 38.42 39.38
N ALA A 54 2.79 38.38 40.56
CA ALA A 54 4.22 38.56 40.96
C ALA A 54 4.53 37.96 42.37
N LYS A 55 5.84 37.77 42.69
CA LYS A 55 6.54 37.24 43.91
C LYS A 55 6.50 38.18 45.17
N PRO A 56 7.24 37.95 46.31
CA PRO A 56 7.41 36.78 47.23
C PRO A 56 7.57 37.14 48.76
N VAL A 57 7.62 36.18 49.71
CA VAL A 57 8.25 36.33 51.08
C VAL A 57 8.87 34.99 51.59
N GLU A 58 9.79 35.07 52.57
CA GLU A 58 10.57 34.02 53.27
C GLU A 58 9.83 33.44 54.55
N ARG A 59 10.35 32.62 55.52
CA ARG A 59 11.68 32.05 55.90
C ARG A 59 11.55 30.92 56.99
N SER A 60 12.48 29.94 57.08
CA SER A 60 12.93 29.11 58.27
C SER A 60 11.91 28.24 59.08
N ALA A 61 12.26 27.17 59.86
CA ALA A 61 13.47 26.33 60.09
C ALA A 61 13.11 24.96 60.80
N ASP A 62 14.13 24.20 61.27
CA ASP A 62 14.12 22.99 62.16
C ASP A 62 13.56 21.63 61.61
N GLU A 63 13.99 20.41 62.01
CA GLU A 63 15.03 19.92 62.96
C GLU A 63 15.64 18.53 62.53
N LYS A 64 16.49 17.88 63.35
CA LYS A 64 17.18 16.57 63.16
C LYS A 64 17.67 16.03 64.54
N PRO A 65 17.98 14.72 64.82
CA PRO A 65 18.24 13.58 63.90
C PRO A 65 17.82 12.14 64.39
N LYS A 66 18.34 11.10 63.68
CA LYS A 66 18.71 9.67 64.00
C LYS A 66 18.59 9.10 65.44
N PRO A 67 18.53 7.73 65.68
CA PRO A 67 19.54 6.74 65.20
C PRO A 67 19.07 5.27 64.89
N ASP A 68 20.01 4.31 64.93
CA ASP A 68 20.10 2.99 64.26
C ASP A 68 19.71 1.73 65.10
N ALA A 69 19.57 0.55 64.46
CA ALA A 69 19.76 -0.81 65.08
C ALA A 69 19.87 -1.98 64.05
N LYS A 70 20.28 -3.20 64.49
CA LYS A 70 20.50 -4.43 63.69
C LYS A 70 20.03 -5.73 64.39
N ALA A 71 19.70 -6.75 63.57
CA ALA A 71 19.92 -8.21 63.76
C ALA A 71 18.98 -9.10 64.63
N ALA A 72 19.14 -10.43 64.41
CA ALA A 72 18.46 -11.63 64.97
C ALA A 72 16.96 -11.80 64.63
N ASP A 73 16.40 -12.93 64.15
CA ASP A 73 16.70 -14.40 64.12
C ASP A 73 16.19 -15.25 65.30
N LYS A 74 15.08 -15.99 65.07
CA LYS A 74 14.89 -17.38 65.55
C LYS A 74 13.64 -18.10 64.98
N LYS A 75 13.87 -19.27 64.38
CA LYS A 75 13.14 -20.59 64.52
C LYS A 75 11.58 -20.60 64.42
N THR A 76 10.93 -21.22 63.42
CA THR A 76 10.76 -22.68 63.10
C THR A 76 10.01 -23.48 64.18
N LYS A 77 9.17 -24.52 63.93
CA LYS A 77 8.98 -25.56 62.86
C LYS A 77 7.60 -26.27 63.15
N PRO A 78 7.20 -27.48 62.64
CA PRO A 78 7.70 -28.38 61.57
C PRO A 78 6.63 -28.63 60.45
N ASN A 79 6.69 -29.56 59.49
CA ASN A 79 7.41 -30.84 59.26
C ASN A 79 7.69 -31.03 57.73
N LYS A 80 8.89 -31.48 57.31
CA LYS A 80 9.23 -32.83 56.74
C LYS A 80 8.47 -33.28 55.47
N LYS A 81 9.07 -33.98 54.49
CA LYS A 81 10.46 -34.10 53.99
C LYS A 81 10.42 -34.94 52.69
N ALA A 82 11.37 -34.76 51.77
CA ALA A 82 11.61 -35.66 50.60
C ALA A 82 12.93 -36.47 50.85
N PRO A 83 13.62 -37.07 49.85
CA PRO A 83 13.24 -37.63 48.54
C PRO A 83 13.75 -39.09 48.37
N VAL A 84 13.78 -39.66 47.16
CA VAL A 84 14.82 -40.66 46.75
C VAL A 84 15.11 -40.56 45.23
N LYS A 85 16.04 -41.38 44.70
CA LYS A 85 16.95 -40.98 43.60
C LYS A 85 17.49 -42.19 42.79
N GLU A 86 18.12 -41.89 41.64
CA GLU A 86 19.31 -42.57 41.06
C GLU A 86 19.22 -43.76 40.05
N ALA A 87 20.34 -43.86 39.30
CA ALA A 87 20.85 -44.97 38.45
C ALA A 87 20.30 -45.24 37.02
N LYS A 88 21.20 -45.78 36.19
CA LYS A 88 21.12 -46.09 34.74
C LYS A 88 22.15 -47.20 34.44
N PRO A 89 21.93 -48.13 33.48
CA PRO A 89 22.96 -48.34 32.44
C PRO A 89 22.41 -48.70 31.03
N ALA A 90 23.25 -49.32 30.19
CA ALA A 90 23.14 -49.61 28.74
C ALA A 90 22.34 -50.92 28.42
N GLU A 91 22.28 -51.53 27.21
CA GLU A 91 23.17 -51.51 26.03
C GLU A 91 22.52 -52.04 24.69
N LYS A 92 23.10 -51.66 23.54
CA LYS A 92 23.14 -52.28 22.17
C LYS A 92 21.94 -53.02 21.47
N ALA A 93 21.58 -52.45 20.31
CA ALA A 93 21.64 -53.06 18.94
C ALA A 93 20.54 -54.00 18.35
N ALA A 94 20.63 -54.17 17.01
CA ALA A 94 19.73 -54.84 16.03
C ALA A 94 18.36 -54.16 15.81
N ASP A 95 17.89 -53.69 14.63
CA ASP A 95 18.08 -53.94 13.18
C ASP A 95 16.96 -54.81 12.52
N LYS A 96 16.74 -54.61 11.20
CA LYS A 96 15.79 -55.23 10.25
C LYS A 96 14.40 -54.58 10.04
N LYS A 97 14.32 -53.85 8.92
CA LYS A 97 13.22 -53.93 7.91
C LYS A 97 13.30 -55.30 7.17
N PRO A 98 12.33 -55.75 6.33
CA PRO A 98 11.32 -54.98 5.58
C PRO A 98 9.89 -55.62 5.53
N LYS A 99 9.06 -55.16 4.56
CA LYS A 99 7.82 -55.81 4.07
C LYS A 99 8.10 -57.23 3.50
N PRO A 100 7.10 -58.14 3.38
CA PRO A 100 6.16 -58.14 2.24
C PRO A 100 4.70 -58.48 2.70
N ASP A 101 3.67 -58.84 1.91
CA ASP A 101 3.50 -58.89 0.44
C ASP A 101 2.12 -58.33 -0.05
N THR A 102 1.25 -59.14 -0.69
CA THR A 102 0.11 -58.70 -1.52
C THR A 102 -1.16 -59.57 -1.46
N LYS A 103 -2.27 -58.98 -1.95
CA LYS A 103 -3.47 -59.58 -2.58
C LYS A 103 -3.96 -61.00 -2.22
N THR A 104 -5.21 -61.05 -1.76
CA THR A 104 -6.23 -61.99 -2.28
C THR A 104 -7.59 -61.27 -2.35
N ALA A 105 -8.54 -61.78 -3.15
CA ALA A 105 -9.86 -61.17 -3.33
C ALA A 105 -10.95 -62.21 -3.60
N ASP A 106 -12.12 -62.09 -2.95
CA ASP A 106 -13.36 -62.72 -3.40
C ASP A 106 -14.62 -61.92 -2.97
N LYS A 107 -15.82 -62.48 -3.23
CA LYS A 107 -17.06 -61.76 -3.54
C LYS A 107 -17.95 -61.33 -2.35
N LYS A 108 -18.73 -60.27 -2.65
CA LYS A 108 -20.12 -59.97 -2.21
C LYS A 108 -20.43 -59.99 -0.70
N THR A 109 -20.83 -58.81 -0.19
CA THR A 109 -22.25 -58.54 0.13
C THR A 109 -22.50 -57.02 0.21
N LYS A 110 -23.70 -56.58 0.61
CA LYS A 110 -24.22 -55.21 0.36
C LYS A 110 -25.16 -54.75 1.48
N PRO A 111 -25.06 -53.49 1.93
CA PRO A 111 -26.26 -52.67 2.16
C PRO A 111 -26.32 -51.43 1.24
N LYS A 112 -27.36 -50.60 1.42
CA LYS A 112 -27.76 -49.57 0.44
C LYS A 112 -28.34 -48.34 1.15
N GLY A 113 -27.63 -47.22 1.14
CA GLY A 113 -28.12 -45.88 1.56
C GLY A 113 -28.06 -44.90 0.39
N LYS A 114 -29.04 -44.00 0.24
CA LYS A 114 -29.21 -43.23 -1.01
C LYS A 114 -29.99 -41.91 -0.87
N ALA A 115 -29.30 -40.78 -0.93
CA ALA A 115 -29.82 -39.44 -1.27
C ALA A 115 -28.64 -38.45 -1.48
N PRO A 116 -28.82 -37.29 -2.13
CA PRO A 116 -29.46 -37.11 -3.43
C PRO A 116 -28.58 -36.31 -4.42
N ALA A 117 -28.88 -36.36 -5.72
CA ALA A 117 -28.35 -35.45 -6.74
C ALA A 117 -29.38 -35.28 -7.87
N ASN A 118 -29.41 -34.11 -8.51
CA ASN A 118 -30.42 -33.71 -9.49
C ASN A 118 -29.79 -33.02 -10.72
N GLU A 119 -30.63 -32.71 -11.71
CA GLU A 119 -30.39 -31.92 -12.93
C GLU A 119 -29.64 -32.59 -14.08
N ALA A 120 -30.40 -32.89 -15.13
CA ALA A 120 -29.92 -33.09 -16.50
C ALA A 120 -30.27 -31.86 -17.37
N LYS A 121 -29.61 -31.72 -18.52
CA LYS A 121 -29.78 -30.56 -19.42
C LYS A 121 -31.10 -30.61 -20.21
N PRO A 122 -31.72 -29.45 -20.51
CA PRO A 122 -32.67 -29.34 -21.61
C PRO A 122 -31.95 -29.31 -22.98
N VAL A 123 -32.69 -29.68 -24.02
CA VAL A 123 -32.35 -29.45 -25.43
C VAL A 123 -33.46 -28.62 -26.04
N GLU A 124 -33.11 -27.64 -26.87
CA GLU A 124 -34.04 -26.77 -27.57
C GLU A 124 -33.54 -26.58 -29.01
N LYS A 125 -34.44 -26.73 -29.98
CA LYS A 125 -34.21 -26.34 -31.37
C LYS A 125 -35.51 -25.75 -31.93
N ALA A 126 -35.43 -24.54 -32.47
CA ALA A 126 -36.59 -23.78 -32.93
C ALA A 126 -36.90 -24.05 -34.42
N ALA A 127 -38.09 -23.62 -34.84
CA ALA A 127 -38.46 -23.41 -36.24
C ALA A 127 -38.66 -21.90 -36.48
N ASP A 128 -38.48 -21.46 -37.72
CA ASP A 128 -38.69 -20.08 -38.18
C ASP A 128 -40.03 -19.93 -38.95
N GLU A 129 -40.45 -18.68 -39.21
CA GLU A 129 -41.82 -18.33 -39.59
C GLU A 129 -42.05 -17.87 -41.05
N LYS A 130 -43.31 -18.06 -41.51
CA LYS A 130 -44.08 -17.16 -42.44
C LYS A 130 -43.66 -17.10 -43.94
N PRO A 131 -44.44 -16.45 -44.85
CA PRO A 131 -45.80 -15.84 -44.71
C PRO A 131 -46.87 -16.16 -45.83
N LYS A 132 -48.15 -15.91 -45.50
CA LYS A 132 -49.26 -15.32 -46.31
C LYS A 132 -49.79 -15.93 -47.64
N SER A 133 -50.96 -16.56 -47.53
CA SER A 133 -52.27 -16.24 -48.18
C SER A 133 -52.43 -15.86 -49.68
N ALA A 134 -53.28 -16.62 -50.40
CA ALA A 134 -54.31 -16.15 -51.34
C ALA A 134 -55.31 -17.30 -51.70
N GLY A 135 -56.52 -16.99 -52.23
CA GLY A 135 -57.31 -17.94 -53.05
C GLY A 135 -58.72 -18.41 -52.57
N LYS A 136 -59.78 -17.76 -53.08
CA LYS A 136 -61.20 -18.22 -53.22
C LYS A 136 -61.83 -17.27 -54.29
N PRO A 137 -62.73 -17.66 -55.23
CA PRO A 137 -63.77 -18.69 -55.14
C PRO A 137 -64.02 -19.63 -56.35
N THR A 138 -64.84 -20.68 -56.12
CA THR A 138 -65.77 -21.40 -57.05
C THR A 138 -65.22 -22.05 -58.33
N ASP A 139 -65.70 -23.22 -58.77
CA ASP A 139 -67.12 -23.54 -59.07
C ASP A 139 -67.47 -25.06 -59.02
N LYS A 140 -68.77 -25.38 -59.19
CA LYS A 140 -69.40 -26.68 -59.56
C LYS A 140 -69.40 -27.88 -58.58
N LYS A 141 -70.33 -27.77 -57.62
CA LYS A 141 -71.49 -28.68 -57.32
C LYS A 141 -71.68 -29.91 -58.26
N PRO A 142 -72.29 -31.04 -57.79
CA PRO A 142 -73.76 -31.08 -57.68
C PRO A 142 -74.38 -31.53 -56.32
N LYS A 143 -75.68 -31.21 -56.18
CA LYS A 143 -76.70 -31.57 -55.16
C LYS A 143 -78.06 -31.22 -55.85
N PRO A 144 -79.21 -31.92 -55.70
CA PRO A 144 -79.64 -32.78 -54.57
C PRO A 144 -80.47 -34.05 -54.94
N SER A 145 -81.06 -34.70 -53.93
CA SER A 145 -82.48 -35.11 -53.91
C SER A 145 -82.92 -35.41 -52.46
N GLU A 146 -84.22 -35.61 -52.23
CA GLU A 146 -84.87 -35.70 -50.91
C GLU A 146 -85.53 -37.07 -50.67
N LYS A 147 -85.73 -37.48 -49.41
CA LYS A 147 -87.08 -37.62 -48.79
C LYS A 147 -87.09 -38.26 -47.40
N THR A 148 -87.96 -37.72 -46.55
CA THR A 148 -88.65 -38.36 -45.42
C THR A 148 -90.10 -38.70 -45.83
N PRO A 149 -90.94 -39.41 -45.05
CA PRO A 149 -90.70 -40.30 -43.90
C PRO A 149 -91.35 -41.71 -44.04
N ASN A 150 -91.15 -42.56 -43.03
CA ASN A 150 -92.05 -43.60 -42.48
C ASN A 150 -93.18 -44.22 -43.36
N LYS A 151 -93.12 -45.54 -43.60
CA LYS A 151 -94.33 -46.41 -43.49
C LYS A 151 -94.05 -47.89 -43.23
N GLU A 152 -95.11 -48.60 -42.87
CA GLU A 152 -95.17 -49.99 -42.42
C GLU A 152 -94.90 -51.02 -43.53
N ALA A 153 -94.41 -52.21 -43.14
CA ALA A 153 -94.60 -53.45 -43.90
C ALA A 153 -94.77 -54.65 -42.96
N LYS A 154 -95.90 -55.36 -43.10
CA LYS A 154 -96.20 -56.63 -42.39
C LYS A 154 -95.50 -57.82 -43.11
N PRO A 155 -95.50 -59.06 -42.56
CA PRO A 155 -94.52 -60.08 -42.95
C PRO A 155 -94.73 -60.62 -44.38
N ALA A 156 -93.67 -60.56 -45.18
CA ALA A 156 -93.61 -61.23 -46.47
C ALA A 156 -93.36 -62.74 -46.30
N ALA A 157 -94.22 -63.53 -46.93
CA ALA A 157 -94.35 -64.98 -46.83
C ALA A 157 -93.05 -65.80 -46.92
N LYS A 158 -93.09 -66.99 -46.28
CA LYS A 158 -92.17 -68.11 -46.50
C LYS A 158 -92.02 -68.40 -48.00
N GLN A 159 -90.92 -67.97 -48.64
CA GLN A 159 -90.56 -68.54 -49.94
C GLN A 159 -89.93 -69.91 -49.73
N ASN A 160 -90.72 -70.95 -50.00
CA ASN A 160 -90.35 -72.36 -49.85
C ASN A 160 -89.36 -72.78 -50.96
N LYS A 161 -88.12 -72.30 -50.88
CA LYS A 161 -87.01 -72.84 -51.69
C LYS A 161 -86.43 -74.05 -50.99
N ASN A 162 -86.94 -75.21 -51.38
CA ASN A 162 -86.41 -76.53 -51.06
C ASN A 162 -85.02 -76.71 -51.71
N VAL A 163 -84.02 -75.99 -51.20
CA VAL A 163 -82.62 -76.30 -51.45
C VAL A 163 -82.34 -77.60 -50.72
N LYS A 164 -82.29 -78.67 -51.50
CA LYS A 164 -81.90 -80.01 -51.05
C LYS A 164 -80.51 -79.89 -50.43
N LEU A 165 -80.47 -79.80 -49.09
CA LEU A 165 -79.23 -79.70 -48.33
C LEU A 165 -78.45 -80.98 -48.54
N ASP A 166 -77.43 -80.93 -49.40
CA ASP A 166 -76.58 -82.07 -49.64
C ASP A 166 -75.81 -82.36 -48.34
N ALA A 167 -76.22 -83.42 -47.66
CA ALA A 167 -75.74 -83.73 -46.31
C ALA A 167 -74.22 -83.94 -46.30
N LYS A 168 -73.69 -84.51 -47.39
CA LYS A 168 -72.26 -84.73 -47.64
C LYS A 168 -71.49 -83.41 -47.68
N ASP A 169 -72.05 -82.39 -48.30
CA ASP A 169 -71.40 -81.08 -48.50
C ASP A 169 -71.49 -80.19 -47.24
N SER A 170 -72.59 -80.29 -46.50
CA SER A 170 -72.78 -79.63 -45.20
C SER A 170 -71.91 -80.28 -44.11
N PHE A 171 -71.86 -81.62 -44.08
CA PHE A 171 -70.99 -82.38 -43.17
C PHE A 171 -69.50 -82.13 -43.48
N SER A 172 -69.10 -82.06 -44.75
CA SER A 172 -67.73 -81.69 -45.18
C SER A 172 -67.29 -80.31 -44.65
N LYS A 173 -68.20 -79.34 -44.57
CA LYS A 173 -67.94 -78.02 -43.95
C LYS A 173 -67.76 -78.13 -42.44
N LEU A 174 -68.65 -78.82 -41.73
CA LEU A 174 -68.52 -79.06 -40.28
C LEU A 174 -67.24 -79.84 -39.93
N LYS A 175 -66.89 -80.87 -40.71
CA LYS A 175 -65.66 -81.66 -40.53
C LYS A 175 -64.38 -80.81 -40.69
N LYS A 176 -64.42 -79.78 -41.55
CA LYS A 176 -63.33 -78.78 -41.71
C LYS A 176 -63.31 -77.72 -40.61
N GLU A 177 -64.46 -77.34 -40.04
CA GLU A 177 -64.51 -76.38 -38.93
C GLU A 177 -64.19 -76.99 -37.56
N PHE A 178 -64.48 -78.28 -37.35
CA PHE A 178 -64.30 -78.96 -36.08
C PHE A 178 -62.90 -78.84 -35.45
N PRO A 179 -61.76 -78.93 -36.19
CA PRO A 179 -60.43 -78.72 -35.62
C PRO A 179 -60.23 -77.34 -35.01
N HIS A 180 -60.85 -76.31 -35.61
CA HIS A 180 -60.76 -74.91 -35.16
C HIS A 180 -61.75 -74.57 -34.04
N LEU A 181 -62.65 -75.50 -33.68
CA LEU A 181 -63.64 -75.32 -32.63
C LEU A 181 -63.02 -75.48 -31.23
N ASN A 182 -62.74 -74.36 -30.57
CA ASN A 182 -62.21 -74.30 -29.21
C ASN A 182 -63.31 -74.51 -28.16
N PHE A 183 -63.11 -75.45 -27.21
CA PHE A 183 -64.07 -75.79 -26.14
C PHE A 183 -64.42 -74.62 -25.19
N LYS A 184 -63.67 -73.51 -25.24
CA LYS A 184 -63.95 -72.29 -24.47
C LYS A 184 -64.87 -71.29 -25.17
N ASN A 185 -65.18 -71.48 -26.46
CA ASN A 185 -66.10 -70.62 -27.21
C ASN A 185 -67.50 -71.26 -27.28
N THR A 186 -68.17 -71.21 -26.12
CA THR A 186 -69.50 -71.77 -25.82
C THR A 186 -70.52 -71.53 -26.93
N GLN A 187 -70.64 -70.29 -27.41
CA GLN A 187 -71.61 -69.92 -28.43
C GLN A 187 -71.33 -70.59 -29.79
N ARG A 188 -70.05 -70.72 -30.18
CA ARG A 188 -69.69 -71.42 -31.43
C ARG A 188 -69.91 -72.93 -31.32
N ILE A 189 -69.67 -73.53 -30.14
CA ILE A 189 -69.90 -74.97 -29.89
C ILE A 189 -71.39 -75.29 -29.94
N GLU A 190 -72.23 -74.49 -29.28
CA GLU A 190 -73.68 -74.69 -29.29
C GLU A 190 -74.27 -74.58 -30.70
N ASN A 191 -73.79 -73.63 -31.51
CA ASN A 191 -74.22 -73.49 -32.90
C ASN A 191 -73.78 -74.70 -33.73
N PHE A 192 -72.49 -75.06 -33.68
CA PHE A 192 -71.95 -76.24 -34.37
C PHE A 192 -72.70 -77.54 -34.00
N HIS A 193 -73.06 -77.71 -32.72
CA HIS A 193 -73.82 -78.88 -32.27
C HIS A 193 -75.28 -78.86 -32.78
N LYS A 194 -75.95 -77.70 -32.78
CA LYS A 194 -77.30 -77.55 -33.35
C LYS A 194 -77.29 -77.82 -34.86
N GLU A 195 -76.27 -77.37 -35.57
CA GLU A 195 -76.07 -77.62 -37.01
C GLU A 195 -75.81 -79.11 -37.28
N LEU A 196 -75.00 -79.78 -36.47
CA LEU A 196 -74.77 -81.23 -36.58
C LEU A 196 -76.05 -82.04 -36.28
N LEU A 197 -76.79 -81.70 -35.22
CA LEU A 197 -78.08 -82.33 -34.88
C LEU A 197 -79.14 -82.09 -35.98
N ALA A 198 -79.16 -80.92 -36.60
CA ALA A 198 -80.04 -80.65 -37.73
C ALA A 198 -79.75 -81.59 -38.91
N LEU A 199 -78.47 -81.85 -39.22
CA LEU A 199 -78.09 -82.82 -40.24
C LEU A 199 -78.46 -84.26 -39.88
N ALA A 200 -78.36 -84.65 -38.59
CA ALA A 200 -78.83 -85.97 -38.14
C ALA A 200 -80.33 -86.17 -38.43
N SER A 201 -81.15 -85.14 -38.21
CA SER A 201 -82.61 -85.20 -38.39
C SER A 201 -83.08 -85.38 -39.85
N VAL A 202 -82.17 -85.29 -40.82
CA VAL A 202 -82.43 -85.49 -42.27
C VAL A 202 -82.00 -86.90 -42.74
N GLY A 203 -81.41 -87.71 -41.84
CA GLY A 203 -80.55 -88.84 -42.15
C GLY A 203 -81.18 -90.20 -42.47
N GLU A 204 -82.28 -90.29 -43.21
CA GLU A 204 -82.88 -91.60 -43.56
C GLU A 204 -82.16 -92.31 -44.74
N LYS A 205 -81.28 -91.61 -45.47
CA LYS A 205 -80.41 -92.17 -46.53
C LYS A 205 -78.97 -91.65 -46.43
N ILE A 206 -78.20 -92.21 -45.49
CA ILE A 206 -76.76 -91.96 -45.34
C ILE A 206 -76.01 -93.26 -45.68
N GLU A 207 -74.97 -93.16 -46.53
CA GLU A 207 -74.05 -94.26 -46.83
C GLU A 207 -73.42 -94.80 -45.53
N GLU A 208 -73.24 -96.11 -45.42
CA GLU A 208 -72.86 -96.77 -44.17
C GLU A 208 -71.50 -96.29 -43.61
N THR A 209 -70.59 -95.91 -44.51
CA THR A 209 -69.31 -95.24 -44.20
C THR A 209 -69.49 -93.82 -43.65
N LEU A 210 -70.42 -93.03 -44.19
CA LEU A 210 -70.72 -91.69 -43.70
C LEU A 210 -71.42 -91.69 -42.33
N LYS A 211 -72.16 -92.76 -41.99
CA LYS A 211 -72.70 -92.93 -40.63
C LYS A 211 -71.58 -93.06 -39.60
N GLN A 212 -70.55 -93.85 -39.89
CA GLN A 212 -69.39 -94.02 -38.99
C GLN A 212 -68.65 -92.69 -38.78
N GLU A 213 -68.35 -91.95 -39.86
CA GLU A 213 -67.72 -90.62 -39.72
C GLU A 213 -68.62 -89.64 -38.93
N PHE A 214 -69.95 -89.71 -39.12
CA PHE A 214 -70.89 -88.88 -38.40
C PHE A 214 -70.94 -89.22 -36.91
N GLU A 215 -70.93 -90.50 -36.55
CA GLU A 215 -70.86 -90.96 -35.16
C GLU A 215 -69.53 -90.58 -34.49
N GLU A 216 -68.41 -90.67 -35.20
CA GLU A 216 -67.11 -90.17 -34.72
C GLU A 216 -67.14 -88.65 -34.47
N LEU A 217 -67.66 -87.86 -35.42
CA LEU A 217 -67.74 -86.40 -35.26
C LEU A 217 -68.76 -86.02 -34.16
N SER A 218 -69.86 -86.77 -34.03
CA SER A 218 -70.87 -86.63 -32.99
C SER A 218 -70.28 -86.92 -31.60
N LYS A 219 -69.54 -88.02 -31.45
CA LYS A 219 -68.80 -88.36 -30.22
C LYS A 219 -67.74 -87.31 -29.89
N ALA A 220 -66.98 -86.85 -30.89
CA ALA A 220 -65.93 -85.85 -30.70
C ALA A 220 -66.50 -84.45 -30.36
N ILE A 221 -67.68 -84.06 -30.87
CA ILE A 221 -68.37 -82.84 -30.40
C ILE A 221 -68.98 -83.06 -29.02
N SER A 222 -69.55 -84.22 -28.70
CA SER A 222 -70.03 -84.55 -27.34
C SER A 222 -68.93 -84.47 -26.29
N GLU A 223 -67.71 -84.91 -26.61
CA GLU A 223 -66.54 -84.67 -25.76
C GLU A 223 -66.21 -83.18 -25.61
N LYS A 224 -66.25 -82.38 -26.69
CA LYS A 224 -66.02 -80.93 -26.61
C LYS A 224 -67.14 -80.20 -25.86
N ILE A 225 -68.37 -80.69 -25.92
CA ILE A 225 -69.52 -80.20 -25.14
C ILE A 225 -69.33 -80.54 -23.66
N SER A 226 -68.97 -81.78 -23.32
CA SER A 226 -68.66 -82.17 -21.94
C SER A 226 -67.53 -81.32 -21.34
N LYS A 227 -66.44 -81.09 -22.11
CA LYS A 227 -65.32 -80.21 -21.75
C LYS A 227 -65.75 -78.73 -21.67
N ASN A 228 -66.71 -78.31 -22.47
CA ASN A 228 -67.36 -76.99 -22.37
C ASN A 228 -68.26 -76.89 -21.13
N ASP A 229 -69.00 -77.92 -20.75
CA ASP A 229 -69.91 -77.90 -19.60
C ASP A 229 -69.14 -77.88 -18.27
N THR A 230 -68.00 -78.58 -18.19
CA THR A 230 -67.06 -78.41 -17.08
C THR A 230 -66.47 -77.00 -17.07
N TYR A 231 -66.10 -76.46 -18.23
CA TYR A 231 -65.60 -75.08 -18.35
C TYR A 231 -66.68 -74.03 -18.00
N GLN A 232 -67.95 -74.25 -18.32
CA GLN A 232 -69.07 -73.38 -17.95
C GLN A 232 -69.32 -73.39 -16.44
N LYS A 233 -69.22 -74.55 -15.78
CA LYS A 233 -69.33 -74.67 -14.32
C LYS A 233 -68.14 -74.00 -13.61
N GLU A 234 -66.92 -74.21 -14.10
CA GLU A 234 -65.74 -73.47 -13.62
C GLU A 234 -65.87 -71.95 -13.83
N LEU A 235 -66.34 -71.53 -15.00
CA LEU A 235 -66.48 -70.12 -15.35
C LEU A 235 -67.59 -69.46 -14.54
N LEU A 236 -68.69 -70.16 -14.22
CA LEU A 236 -69.68 -69.72 -13.25
C LEU A 236 -69.02 -69.45 -11.90
N LEU A 237 -68.34 -70.44 -11.30
CA LEU A 237 -67.73 -70.28 -9.96
C LEU A 237 -66.72 -69.13 -9.92
N LYS A 238 -65.83 -69.06 -10.91
CA LYS A 238 -64.84 -67.99 -11.07
C LYS A 238 -65.49 -66.62 -11.28
N THR A 239 -66.65 -66.57 -11.95
CA THR A 239 -67.38 -65.31 -12.18
C THR A 239 -68.18 -64.88 -10.95
N GLU A 240 -68.73 -65.81 -10.18
CA GLU A 240 -69.39 -65.52 -8.90
C GLU A 240 -68.39 -65.02 -7.85
N GLU A 241 -67.17 -65.56 -7.82
CA GLU A 241 -66.06 -65.03 -7.04
C GLU A 241 -65.70 -63.59 -7.46
N ILE A 242 -65.61 -63.32 -8.76
CA ILE A 242 -65.36 -61.95 -9.27
C ILE A 242 -66.55 -61.01 -8.96
N ILE A 243 -67.81 -61.49 -8.99
CA ILE A 243 -69.00 -60.70 -8.57
C ILE A 243 -68.93 -60.37 -7.08
N LYS A 244 -68.54 -61.32 -6.22
CA LYS A 244 -68.34 -61.06 -4.78
C LYS A 244 -67.21 -60.06 -4.51
N ASN A 245 -66.12 -60.13 -5.29
CA ASN A 245 -65.03 -59.17 -5.22
C ASN A 245 -65.44 -57.79 -5.76
N LEU A 246 -66.31 -57.73 -6.77
CA LEU A 246 -66.94 -56.51 -7.28
C LEU A 246 -67.86 -55.87 -6.23
N GLU A 247 -68.69 -56.65 -5.55
CA GLU A 247 -69.54 -56.20 -4.45
C GLU A 247 -68.70 -55.58 -3.32
N GLN A 248 -67.65 -56.29 -2.87
CA GLN A 248 -66.69 -55.75 -1.89
C GLN A 248 -65.96 -54.49 -2.39
N ALA A 249 -65.64 -54.38 -3.69
CA ALA A 249 -65.01 -53.18 -4.25
C ALA A 249 -65.98 -51.99 -4.28
N LEU A 250 -67.26 -52.22 -4.61
CA LEU A 250 -68.31 -51.19 -4.59
C LEU A 250 -68.56 -50.69 -3.16
N ASP A 251 -68.75 -51.60 -2.20
CA ASP A 251 -69.09 -51.24 -0.82
C ASP A 251 -67.88 -50.69 -0.04
N SER A 252 -66.64 -50.96 -0.48
CA SER A 252 -65.43 -50.26 -0.01
C SER A 252 -65.04 -49.02 -0.84
N GLY A 253 -65.91 -48.56 -1.76
CA GLY A 253 -65.73 -47.32 -2.50
C GLY A 253 -64.64 -47.33 -3.58
N LYS A 254 -64.08 -48.49 -3.93
CA LYS A 254 -62.96 -48.65 -4.86
C LYS A 254 -63.43 -48.63 -6.32
N SER A 255 -63.83 -47.44 -6.78
CA SER A 255 -64.40 -47.24 -8.13
C SER A 255 -63.56 -47.81 -9.29
N GLU A 256 -62.23 -47.78 -9.23
CA GLU A 256 -61.38 -48.33 -10.31
C GLU A 256 -61.36 -49.86 -10.34
N ASP A 257 -61.25 -50.50 -9.17
CA ASP A 257 -61.36 -51.96 -9.04
C ASP A 257 -62.76 -52.42 -9.47
N ALA A 258 -63.81 -51.73 -9.01
CA ALA A 258 -65.19 -52.04 -9.36
C ALA A 258 -65.45 -51.96 -10.88
N ILE A 259 -64.98 -50.93 -11.56
CA ILE A 259 -65.10 -50.84 -13.03
C ILE A 259 -64.33 -51.98 -13.72
N SER A 260 -63.09 -52.25 -13.28
CA SER A 260 -62.29 -53.33 -13.87
C SER A 260 -62.88 -54.73 -13.64
N LEU A 261 -63.48 -54.97 -12.47
CA LEU A 261 -64.14 -56.24 -12.14
C LEU A 261 -65.47 -56.37 -12.89
N TRP A 262 -66.25 -55.30 -13.03
CA TRP A 262 -67.46 -55.29 -13.87
C TRP A 262 -67.17 -55.70 -15.31
N ASP A 263 -66.18 -55.08 -15.96
CA ASP A 263 -65.84 -55.38 -17.36
C ASP A 263 -65.38 -56.83 -17.53
N LYS A 264 -64.64 -57.38 -16.54
CA LYS A 264 -64.27 -58.81 -16.50
C LYS A 264 -65.49 -59.72 -16.37
N VAL A 265 -66.46 -59.39 -15.52
CA VAL A 265 -67.71 -60.19 -15.39
C VAL A 265 -68.53 -60.13 -16.68
N GLN A 266 -68.67 -58.96 -17.31
CA GLN A 266 -69.38 -58.85 -18.60
C GLN A 266 -68.66 -59.66 -19.70
N GLY A 267 -67.33 -59.63 -19.72
CA GLY A 267 -66.51 -60.49 -20.57
C GLY A 267 -66.74 -61.98 -20.34
N ASN A 268 -66.77 -62.44 -19.08
CA ASN A 268 -67.06 -63.83 -18.74
C ASN A 268 -68.50 -64.21 -19.12
N ILE A 269 -69.50 -63.38 -18.79
CA ILE A 269 -70.92 -63.58 -19.11
C ILE A 269 -71.13 -63.72 -20.62
N SER A 270 -70.42 -62.94 -21.44
CA SER A 270 -70.50 -63.08 -22.91
C SER A 270 -70.12 -64.50 -23.37
N ASN A 271 -69.13 -65.13 -22.71
CA ASN A 271 -68.68 -66.50 -22.93
C ASN A 271 -69.49 -67.58 -22.16
N THR A 272 -70.60 -67.22 -21.51
CA THR A 272 -71.54 -68.18 -20.92
C THR A 272 -72.84 -68.30 -21.71
N SER A 273 -73.56 -69.41 -21.54
CA SER A 273 -74.80 -69.70 -22.27
C SER A 273 -75.95 -70.20 -21.38
N GLY A 274 -77.10 -70.45 -22.00
CA GLY A 274 -78.27 -71.05 -21.37
C GLY A 274 -78.68 -70.41 -20.03
N LYS A 275 -78.95 -71.28 -19.04
CA LYS A 275 -79.34 -70.87 -17.69
C LYS A 275 -78.21 -70.12 -16.96
N ILE A 276 -76.96 -70.59 -17.07
CA ILE A 276 -75.78 -69.99 -16.43
C ILE A 276 -75.65 -68.50 -16.78
N LYS A 277 -75.81 -68.16 -18.07
CA LYS A 277 -75.78 -66.76 -18.53
C LYS A 277 -76.85 -65.91 -17.86
N LYS A 278 -78.10 -66.41 -17.79
CA LYS A 278 -79.25 -65.70 -17.23
C LYS A 278 -79.09 -65.48 -15.72
N ASP A 279 -78.65 -66.52 -15.00
CA ASP A 279 -78.46 -66.46 -13.55
C ASP A 279 -77.34 -65.47 -13.18
N LEU A 280 -76.21 -65.49 -13.90
CA LEU A 280 -75.13 -64.51 -13.74
C LEU A 280 -75.56 -63.08 -14.11
N GLN A 281 -76.31 -62.91 -15.21
CA GLN A 281 -76.85 -61.60 -15.61
C GLN A 281 -77.80 -61.02 -14.56
N SER A 282 -78.64 -61.85 -13.95
CA SER A 282 -79.54 -61.43 -12.86
C SER A 282 -78.76 -60.99 -11.62
N LYS A 283 -77.68 -61.70 -11.26
CA LYS A 283 -76.81 -61.35 -10.12
C LYS A 283 -76.10 -60.02 -10.35
N ILE A 284 -75.42 -59.83 -11.49
CA ILE A 284 -74.70 -58.57 -11.76
C ILE A 284 -75.62 -57.36 -11.98
N GLY A 285 -76.86 -57.58 -12.44
CA GLY A 285 -77.82 -56.49 -12.72
C GLY A 285 -78.05 -55.56 -11.52
N ALA A 286 -78.10 -56.10 -10.30
CA ALA A 286 -78.28 -55.32 -9.06
C ALA A 286 -77.14 -54.33 -8.79
N HIS A 287 -75.91 -54.66 -9.21
CA HIS A 287 -74.73 -53.82 -8.98
C HIS A 287 -74.57 -52.71 -10.04
N LYS A 288 -75.39 -52.71 -11.11
CA LYS A 288 -75.24 -51.76 -12.23
C LYS A 288 -75.42 -50.31 -11.81
N ALA A 289 -76.48 -50.02 -11.05
CA ALA A 289 -76.82 -48.65 -10.63
C ALA A 289 -75.69 -48.03 -9.80
N LYS A 290 -75.22 -48.73 -8.75
CA LYS A 290 -74.05 -48.33 -7.96
C LYS A 290 -72.83 -48.04 -8.83
N LEU A 291 -72.57 -48.84 -9.87
CA LEU A 291 -71.41 -48.65 -10.74
C LEU A 291 -71.55 -47.43 -11.67
N ASP A 292 -72.74 -47.21 -12.24
CA ASP A 292 -72.99 -46.05 -13.09
C ASP A 292 -72.95 -44.75 -12.26
N GLU A 293 -73.46 -44.77 -11.02
CA GLU A 293 -73.22 -43.71 -10.02
C GLU A 293 -71.71 -43.46 -9.78
N PHE A 294 -70.90 -44.51 -9.57
CA PHE A 294 -69.45 -44.34 -9.39
C PHE A 294 -68.75 -43.73 -10.62
N LYS A 295 -69.24 -43.96 -11.84
CA LYS A 295 -68.73 -43.32 -13.07
C LYS A 295 -69.09 -41.84 -13.12
N ASP A 296 -70.31 -41.49 -12.73
CA ASP A 296 -70.75 -40.09 -12.68
C ASP A 296 -70.01 -39.32 -11.56
N TRP A 297 -69.85 -39.90 -10.37
CA TRP A 297 -69.01 -39.35 -9.30
C TRP A 297 -67.55 -39.15 -9.75
N LYS A 298 -66.96 -40.10 -10.49
CA LYS A 298 -65.60 -39.97 -11.04
C LYS A 298 -65.51 -38.83 -12.08
N THR A 299 -66.52 -38.70 -12.92
CA THR A 299 -66.63 -37.65 -13.97
C THR A 299 -66.85 -36.27 -13.36
N PHE A 300 -67.66 -36.18 -12.30
CA PHE A 300 -67.88 -34.98 -11.50
C PHE A 300 -66.61 -34.55 -10.76
N ALA A 301 -65.95 -35.46 -10.04
CA ALA A 301 -64.69 -35.19 -9.33
C ALA A 301 -63.56 -34.73 -10.29
N ALA A 302 -63.47 -35.33 -11.48
CA ALA A 302 -62.55 -34.88 -12.53
C ALA A 302 -62.91 -33.47 -13.07
N THR A 303 -64.19 -33.11 -13.09
CA THR A 303 -64.66 -31.79 -13.51
C THR A 303 -64.35 -30.71 -12.46
N GLU A 304 -64.63 -30.98 -11.18
CA GLU A 304 -64.26 -30.05 -10.09
C GLU A 304 -62.75 -29.87 -9.97
N LYS A 305 -61.95 -30.95 -10.06
CA LYS A 305 -60.49 -30.82 -10.06
C LYS A 305 -59.95 -30.02 -11.25
N LYS A 306 -60.61 -30.03 -12.41
CA LYS A 306 -60.27 -29.14 -13.54
C LYS A 306 -60.65 -27.69 -13.28
N LYS A 307 -61.80 -27.41 -12.64
CA LYS A 307 -62.13 -26.04 -12.18
C LYS A 307 -61.08 -25.53 -11.18
N GLU A 308 -60.67 -26.38 -10.24
CA GLU A 308 -59.63 -26.05 -9.26
C GLU A 308 -58.29 -25.70 -9.94
N LEU A 309 -57.81 -26.54 -10.88
CA LEU A 309 -56.59 -26.25 -11.64
C LEU A 309 -56.70 -24.94 -12.45
N THR A 310 -57.85 -24.66 -13.07
CA THR A 310 -58.12 -23.38 -13.76
C THR A 310 -58.08 -22.18 -12.80
N ALA A 311 -58.60 -22.32 -11.57
CA ALA A 311 -58.53 -21.29 -10.54
C ALA A 311 -57.09 -21.09 -10.01
N GLN A 312 -56.37 -22.17 -9.73
CA GLN A 312 -54.95 -22.11 -9.33
C GLN A 312 -54.08 -21.47 -10.44
N MET A 313 -54.39 -21.70 -11.72
CA MET A 313 -53.70 -21.05 -12.84
C MET A 313 -53.95 -19.53 -12.88
N LYS A 314 -55.15 -19.05 -12.55
CA LYS A 314 -55.43 -17.60 -12.41
C LYS A 314 -54.57 -16.97 -11.32
N LEU A 315 -54.56 -17.58 -10.12
CA LEU A 315 -53.71 -17.14 -9.00
C LEU A 315 -52.21 -17.15 -9.36
N LEU A 316 -51.77 -18.08 -10.23
CA LEU A 316 -50.38 -18.16 -10.67
C LEU A 316 -49.97 -17.02 -11.63
N ILE A 317 -50.91 -16.43 -12.38
CA ILE A 317 -50.69 -15.20 -13.18
C ILE A 317 -50.39 -14.03 -12.24
N GLU A 318 -51.29 -13.79 -11.27
CA GLU A 318 -51.22 -12.70 -10.28
C GLU A 318 -50.03 -12.84 -9.32
N SER A 319 -49.56 -14.07 -9.09
CA SER A 319 -48.44 -14.35 -8.21
C SER A 319 -47.17 -13.58 -8.60
N LYS A 320 -46.39 -13.15 -7.62
CA LYS A 320 -45.04 -12.60 -7.82
C LYS A 320 -43.96 -13.69 -7.81
N MET A 321 -44.31 -14.94 -8.16
CA MET A 321 -43.38 -16.06 -8.19
C MET A 321 -42.32 -15.89 -9.29
N HIS A 322 -41.08 -16.25 -8.94
CA HIS A 322 -39.94 -16.27 -9.86
C HIS A 322 -40.19 -17.17 -11.08
N ALA A 323 -39.82 -16.66 -12.27
CA ALA A 323 -40.11 -17.26 -13.57
C ALA A 323 -39.73 -18.76 -13.69
N SER A 324 -38.56 -19.16 -13.15
CA SER A 324 -38.13 -20.56 -13.24
C SER A 324 -39.02 -21.53 -12.44
N ASP A 325 -39.74 -21.04 -11.44
CA ASP A 325 -40.52 -21.85 -10.51
C ASP A 325 -42.02 -21.75 -10.83
N ARG A 326 -42.46 -20.58 -11.32
CA ARG A 326 -43.73 -20.43 -12.06
C ARG A 326 -43.79 -21.43 -13.23
N SER A 327 -42.74 -21.52 -14.04
CA SER A 327 -42.63 -22.49 -15.14
C SER A 327 -42.72 -23.95 -14.67
N LYS A 328 -42.08 -24.33 -13.55
CA LYS A 328 -42.23 -25.68 -12.96
C LYS A 328 -43.67 -25.95 -12.53
N GLN A 329 -44.32 -24.99 -11.89
CA GLN A 329 -45.69 -25.13 -11.41
C GLN A 329 -46.70 -25.22 -12.56
N ILE A 330 -46.53 -24.46 -13.65
CA ILE A 330 -47.32 -24.59 -14.89
C ILE A 330 -47.19 -26.02 -15.44
N ASN A 331 -45.95 -26.51 -15.61
CA ASN A 331 -45.72 -27.88 -16.11
C ASN A 331 -46.32 -28.96 -15.19
N LYS A 332 -46.30 -28.75 -13.87
CA LYS A 332 -46.97 -29.63 -12.90
C LYS A 332 -48.50 -29.63 -13.12
N MET A 333 -49.12 -28.46 -13.23
CA MET A 333 -50.56 -28.34 -13.47
C MET A 333 -50.99 -28.97 -14.80
N HIS A 334 -50.17 -28.88 -15.86
CA HIS A 334 -50.43 -29.60 -17.12
C HIS A 334 -50.35 -31.12 -16.98
N LEU A 335 -49.42 -31.63 -16.17
CA LEU A 335 -49.33 -33.07 -15.88
C LEU A 335 -50.52 -33.55 -15.05
N GLU A 336 -50.92 -32.77 -14.04
CA GLU A 336 -52.12 -33.04 -13.24
C GLU A 336 -53.39 -33.00 -14.10
N TRP A 337 -53.53 -32.00 -14.98
CA TRP A 337 -54.63 -31.93 -15.95
C TRP A 337 -54.69 -33.15 -16.89
N LYS A 338 -53.54 -33.60 -17.38
CA LYS A 338 -53.44 -34.79 -18.25
C LYS A 338 -53.83 -36.08 -17.52
N ASN A 339 -53.57 -36.16 -16.21
CA ASN A 339 -53.89 -37.32 -15.38
C ASN A 339 -55.37 -37.32 -14.94
N LEU A 340 -56.04 -36.16 -14.93
CA LEU A 340 -57.49 -36.08 -14.74
C LEU A 340 -58.22 -36.58 -15.99
N GLY A 341 -59.00 -37.65 -15.83
CA GLY A 341 -59.71 -38.35 -16.91
C GLY A 341 -60.72 -37.51 -17.69
N HIS A 342 -61.48 -38.16 -18.57
CA HIS A 342 -62.51 -37.47 -19.35
C HIS A 342 -63.61 -36.87 -18.46
N SER A 343 -64.19 -35.78 -18.93
CA SER A 343 -65.14 -34.94 -18.20
C SER A 343 -66.11 -34.30 -19.18
N ASN A 344 -67.38 -34.13 -18.83
CA ASN A 344 -68.43 -33.71 -19.77
C ASN A 344 -68.18 -32.33 -20.41
N LEU A 345 -67.32 -31.49 -19.81
CA LEU A 345 -66.91 -30.17 -20.31
C LEU A 345 -65.42 -30.10 -20.72
N ASN A 346 -64.78 -31.24 -21.08
CA ASN A 346 -63.32 -31.31 -21.25
C ASN A 346 -62.75 -30.29 -22.25
N GLU A 347 -63.42 -30.05 -23.39
CA GLU A 347 -62.88 -29.21 -24.47
C GLU A 347 -62.95 -27.70 -24.15
N SER A 348 -64.04 -27.23 -23.54
CA SER A 348 -64.18 -25.82 -23.11
C SER A 348 -63.24 -25.52 -21.95
N MET A 349 -63.23 -26.39 -20.93
CA MET A 349 -62.33 -26.26 -19.77
C MET A 349 -60.85 -26.25 -20.19
N TRP A 350 -60.45 -27.05 -21.18
CA TRP A 350 -59.09 -27.05 -21.72
C TRP A 350 -58.73 -25.76 -22.47
N LYS A 351 -59.66 -25.18 -23.23
CA LYS A 351 -59.44 -23.89 -23.91
C LYS A 351 -59.18 -22.76 -22.91
N GLU A 352 -59.94 -22.71 -21.81
CA GLU A 352 -59.72 -21.73 -20.74
C GLU A 352 -58.41 -21.97 -19.99
N PHE A 353 -58.17 -23.20 -19.52
CA PHE A 353 -56.95 -23.56 -18.80
C PHE A 353 -55.69 -23.28 -19.63
N LYS A 354 -55.71 -23.63 -20.92
CA LYS A 354 -54.59 -23.33 -21.82
C LYS A 354 -54.38 -21.82 -21.99
N LYS A 355 -55.43 -21.04 -22.25
CA LYS A 355 -55.31 -19.57 -22.38
C LYS A 355 -54.68 -18.93 -21.13
N LEU A 356 -55.08 -19.38 -19.94
CA LEU A 356 -54.52 -18.93 -18.67
C LEU A 356 -53.08 -19.40 -18.46
N SER A 357 -52.76 -20.62 -18.86
CA SER A 357 -51.38 -21.13 -18.85
C SER A 357 -50.45 -20.38 -19.79
N ASP A 358 -50.91 -20.01 -20.99
CA ASP A 358 -50.10 -19.28 -21.96
C ASP A 358 -49.77 -17.87 -21.43
N LEU A 359 -50.74 -17.19 -20.80
CA LEU A 359 -50.54 -15.93 -20.07
C LEU A 359 -49.61 -16.08 -18.86
N ALA A 360 -49.77 -17.14 -18.05
CA ALA A 360 -48.89 -17.39 -16.91
C ALA A 360 -47.44 -17.69 -17.34
N TYR A 361 -47.23 -18.21 -18.55
CA TYR A 361 -45.92 -18.55 -19.08
C TYR A 361 -45.20 -17.38 -19.77
N GLU A 362 -45.91 -16.31 -20.17
CA GLU A 362 -45.33 -15.19 -20.90
C GLU A 362 -44.13 -14.52 -20.18
N PRO A 363 -44.20 -14.17 -18.88
CA PRO A 363 -43.02 -13.69 -18.14
C PRO A 363 -41.89 -14.72 -18.02
N CYS A 364 -42.21 -16.01 -18.11
CA CYS A 364 -41.20 -17.08 -18.10
C CYS A 364 -40.42 -17.11 -19.43
N LYS A 365 -41.12 -16.93 -20.56
CA LYS A 365 -40.55 -16.87 -21.90
C LYS A 365 -39.49 -15.76 -22.02
N GLU A 366 -39.79 -14.55 -21.52
CA GLU A 366 -38.83 -13.45 -21.47
C GLU A 366 -37.64 -13.73 -20.57
N PHE A 367 -37.86 -14.25 -19.36
CA PHE A 367 -36.78 -14.61 -18.44
C PHE A 367 -35.81 -15.64 -19.06
N PHE A 368 -36.33 -16.67 -19.74
CA PHE A 368 -35.49 -17.67 -20.39
C PHE A 368 -34.75 -17.11 -21.62
N LYS A 369 -35.38 -16.22 -22.40
CA LYS A 369 -34.71 -15.47 -23.49
C LYS A 369 -33.54 -14.64 -22.94
N ASN A 370 -33.79 -13.77 -21.96
CA ASN A 370 -32.79 -12.88 -21.38
C ASN A 370 -31.64 -13.69 -20.72
N ARG A 371 -31.95 -14.82 -20.08
CA ARG A 371 -30.96 -15.74 -19.51
C ARG A 371 -30.12 -16.43 -20.59
N LYS A 372 -30.70 -16.79 -21.74
CA LYS A 372 -30.00 -17.39 -22.90
C LYS A 372 -29.05 -16.39 -23.54
N GLU A 373 -29.48 -15.14 -23.72
CA GLU A 373 -28.66 -14.03 -24.22
C GLU A 373 -27.52 -13.67 -23.26
N LEU A 374 -27.78 -13.59 -21.95
CA LEU A 374 -26.76 -13.38 -20.93
C LEU A 374 -25.71 -14.51 -20.94
N MET A 375 -26.12 -15.77 -21.03
CA MET A 375 -25.18 -16.90 -21.12
C MET A 375 -24.35 -16.86 -22.41
N ALA A 376 -24.88 -16.37 -23.53
CA ALA A 376 -24.13 -16.19 -24.77
C ALA A 376 -23.13 -15.02 -24.67
N SER A 377 -23.52 -13.90 -24.07
CA SER A 377 -22.64 -12.75 -23.81
C SER A 377 -21.50 -13.11 -22.85
N ASN A 378 -21.80 -13.78 -21.73
CA ASN A 378 -20.80 -14.31 -20.80
C ASN A 378 -19.86 -15.32 -21.48
N LEU A 379 -20.35 -16.14 -22.41
CA LEU A 379 -19.53 -17.07 -23.19
C LEU A 379 -18.55 -16.31 -24.10
N LYS A 380 -18.99 -15.24 -24.77
CA LYS A 380 -18.10 -14.37 -25.56
C LYS A 380 -17.03 -13.75 -24.66
N LYS A 381 -17.41 -13.16 -23.53
CA LYS A 381 -16.47 -12.58 -22.55
C LYS A 381 -15.45 -13.60 -22.02
N ARG A 382 -15.85 -14.87 -21.80
CA ARG A 382 -14.90 -15.94 -21.44
C ARG A 382 -13.95 -16.37 -22.55
N ARG A 383 -14.29 -16.17 -23.83
CA ARG A 383 -13.33 -16.34 -24.95
C ARG A 383 -12.33 -15.19 -24.97
N GLU A 384 -12.82 -13.95 -24.92
CA GLU A 384 -12.02 -12.73 -24.88
C GLU A 384 -10.99 -12.77 -23.71
N ILE A 385 -11.39 -13.30 -22.55
CA ILE A 385 -10.50 -13.56 -21.40
C ILE A 385 -9.40 -14.59 -21.73
N CYS A 386 -9.70 -15.66 -22.47
CA CYS A 386 -8.70 -16.65 -22.88
C CYS A 386 -7.74 -16.09 -23.94
N GLU A 387 -8.25 -15.34 -24.93
CA GLU A 387 -7.43 -14.64 -25.93
C GLU A 387 -6.47 -13.63 -25.26
N SER A 388 -6.99 -12.80 -24.35
CA SER A 388 -6.17 -11.85 -23.57
C SER A 388 -5.12 -12.55 -22.71
N LEU A 389 -5.51 -13.63 -22.01
CA LEU A 389 -4.63 -14.44 -21.18
C LEU A 389 -3.48 -15.07 -22.01
N GLU A 390 -3.77 -15.54 -23.22
CA GLU A 390 -2.77 -16.14 -24.11
C GLU A 390 -1.80 -15.09 -24.68
N SER A 391 -2.30 -13.94 -25.14
CA SER A 391 -1.44 -12.82 -25.57
C SER A 391 -0.58 -12.26 -24.41
N ALA A 392 -1.11 -12.23 -23.19
CA ALA A 392 -0.34 -11.86 -22.00
C ALA A 392 0.79 -12.87 -21.69
N ILE A 393 0.58 -14.16 -21.99
CA ILE A 393 1.62 -15.20 -21.86
C ILE A 393 2.67 -15.05 -22.94
N GLU A 394 2.29 -14.82 -24.21
CA GLU A 394 3.22 -14.63 -25.33
C GLU A 394 4.15 -13.43 -25.12
N ASN A 395 3.60 -12.31 -24.62
CA ASN A 395 4.37 -11.14 -24.23
C ASN A 395 5.25 -11.40 -23.00
N ALA A 396 4.78 -12.19 -22.01
CA ALA A 396 5.59 -12.59 -20.86
C ALA A 396 6.71 -13.60 -21.19
N THR A 397 6.56 -14.39 -22.25
CA THR A 397 7.60 -15.33 -22.73
C THR A 397 8.53 -14.72 -23.76
N GLY A 398 8.14 -13.64 -24.44
CA GLY A 398 8.98 -12.94 -25.40
C GLY A 398 9.11 -13.67 -26.75
N GLY A 399 7.98 -13.99 -27.39
CA GLY A 399 7.91 -14.31 -28.83
C GLY A 399 8.71 -15.52 -29.33
N THR A 400 9.23 -16.37 -28.45
CA THR A 400 10.11 -17.50 -28.79
C THR A 400 9.33 -18.79 -28.97
N ALA A 401 8.55 -18.85 -30.06
CA ALA A 401 7.87 -20.05 -30.54
C ALA A 401 8.64 -20.67 -31.72
N SER A 402 9.90 -21.04 -31.49
CA SER A 402 10.68 -21.83 -32.44
C SER A 402 10.10 -23.25 -32.54
N HIS A 403 9.83 -23.67 -33.78
CA HIS A 403 9.34 -24.98 -34.20
C HIS A 403 9.67 -26.18 -33.28
N GLU A 404 8.61 -26.86 -32.80
CA GLU A 404 8.58 -28.33 -32.76
C GLU A 404 7.76 -28.80 -33.98
N THR A 405 8.35 -28.78 -35.18
CA THR A 405 7.71 -29.38 -36.37
C THR A 405 8.00 -30.87 -36.44
N THR A 406 6.94 -31.66 -36.34
CA THR A 406 6.89 -33.00 -36.93
C THR A 406 6.83 -32.88 -38.46
N GLU A 407 7.65 -33.66 -39.17
CA GLU A 407 7.70 -33.68 -40.63
C GLU A 407 6.41 -34.26 -41.24
N THR A 408 5.81 -33.59 -42.23
CA THR A 408 5.22 -34.24 -43.42
C THR A 408 5.13 -33.23 -44.57
N ALA A 409 5.31 -33.69 -45.81
CA ALA A 409 5.44 -32.87 -47.02
C ALA A 409 4.13 -32.26 -47.56
N GLY A 410 4.23 -31.27 -48.46
CA GLY A 410 3.10 -30.85 -49.31
C GLY A 410 3.30 -29.57 -50.14
N SER A 411 3.36 -29.73 -51.46
CA SER A 411 3.07 -28.78 -52.57
C SER A 411 3.74 -27.39 -52.64
N GLU A 412 4.47 -27.18 -53.73
CA GLU A 412 4.97 -25.91 -54.25
C GLU A 412 3.86 -24.90 -54.65
N ALA A 413 4.22 -23.60 -54.72
CA ALA A 413 3.69 -22.67 -55.72
C ALA A 413 4.64 -21.47 -55.92
N ASN A 414 4.83 -21.06 -57.18
CA ASN A 414 5.56 -19.87 -57.65
C ASN A 414 4.68 -18.59 -57.52
N SER A 415 5.11 -17.34 -57.73
CA SER A 415 6.41 -16.77 -58.14
C SER A 415 6.45 -15.25 -57.86
N GLU A 416 7.67 -14.72 -57.70
CA GLU A 416 8.16 -13.40 -58.20
C GLU A 416 7.27 -12.13 -58.13
N THR A 417 7.80 -11.11 -57.45
CA THR A 417 8.08 -9.82 -58.12
C THR A 417 9.33 -9.18 -57.49
N LYS A 418 10.01 -8.31 -58.25
CA LYS A 418 11.41 -7.90 -58.03
C LYS A 418 11.55 -6.41 -57.67
N ASP A 419 12.72 -6.09 -57.08
CA ASP A 419 13.59 -4.92 -57.28
C ASP A 419 12.95 -3.51 -57.48
N ALA A 420 13.43 -2.41 -56.88
CA ALA A 420 14.43 -2.21 -55.83
C ALA A 420 14.34 -0.74 -55.31
N ALA A 421 14.80 -0.47 -54.08
CA ALA A 421 15.22 0.85 -53.61
C ALA A 421 16.17 0.67 -52.42
N ASP A 422 17.36 1.28 -52.48
CA ASP A 422 18.41 1.16 -51.47
C ASP A 422 18.78 2.56 -50.92
N LYS A 423 19.19 2.64 -49.65
CA LYS A 423 19.69 3.82 -48.92
C LYS A 423 18.79 5.07 -48.84
N GLU A 424 18.17 5.28 -47.67
CA GLU A 424 18.40 6.46 -46.79
C GLU A 424 17.38 6.48 -45.62
N ALA A 425 17.78 5.96 -44.45
CA ALA A 425 17.04 6.12 -43.18
C ALA A 425 17.89 5.66 -41.97
N GLU A 426 19.09 6.22 -41.78
CA GLU A 426 19.79 6.01 -40.51
C GLU A 426 19.01 6.69 -39.37
N ASN A 427 18.87 5.98 -38.24
CA ASN A 427 18.38 6.49 -36.96
C ASN A 427 16.89 6.96 -36.87
N THR A 428 15.93 6.04 -36.70
CA THR A 428 14.71 6.25 -35.86
C THR A 428 13.88 4.98 -35.53
N ALA A 429 14.49 3.91 -35.01
CA ALA A 429 13.72 2.73 -34.54
C ALA A 429 14.35 1.99 -33.35
N LYS A 430 14.60 2.68 -32.22
CA LYS A 430 15.01 2.03 -30.97
C LYS A 430 13.83 1.29 -30.34
N THR A 431 13.49 0.11 -30.87
CA THR A 431 12.38 -0.72 -30.40
C THR A 431 12.50 -0.94 -28.88
N PRO A 432 11.49 -0.61 -28.07
CA PRO A 432 11.56 -0.83 -26.63
C PRO A 432 11.66 -2.33 -26.36
N ALA A 433 12.80 -2.77 -25.80
CA ALA A 433 13.01 -4.16 -25.43
C ALA A 433 11.91 -4.57 -24.44
N LYS A 434 11.07 -5.54 -24.85
CA LYS A 434 9.86 -5.92 -24.10
C LYS A 434 10.20 -6.25 -22.64
N GLU A 435 9.73 -5.42 -21.71
CA GLU A 435 10.01 -5.61 -20.29
C GLU A 435 9.51 -6.99 -19.82
N LYS A 436 10.41 -7.78 -19.24
CA LYS A 436 10.07 -9.09 -18.68
C LYS A 436 9.21 -8.89 -17.42
N LEU A 437 7.92 -9.19 -17.54
CA LEU A 437 6.92 -9.05 -16.49
C LEU A 437 7.40 -9.63 -15.14
N ASN A 438 7.53 -8.76 -14.14
CA ASN A 438 8.02 -9.08 -12.81
C ASN A 438 7.06 -10.01 -12.05
N THR A 439 7.58 -10.71 -11.04
CA THR A 439 6.84 -11.67 -10.20
C THR A 439 5.54 -11.10 -9.60
N SER A 440 5.54 -9.81 -9.25
CA SER A 440 4.36 -9.07 -8.78
C SER A 440 3.32 -8.82 -9.89
N GLN A 441 3.76 -8.41 -11.10
CA GLN A 441 2.86 -8.19 -12.24
C GLN A 441 2.21 -9.51 -12.70
N LEU A 442 2.98 -10.61 -12.77
CA LEU A 442 2.44 -11.96 -13.04
C LEU A 442 1.46 -12.42 -11.96
N GLY A 443 1.67 -12.01 -10.69
CA GLY A 443 0.72 -12.24 -9.60
C GLY A 443 -0.60 -11.47 -9.77
N LYS A 444 -0.53 -10.20 -10.16
CA LYS A 444 -1.70 -9.36 -10.45
C LYS A 444 -2.53 -9.92 -11.61
N LEU A 445 -1.89 -10.23 -12.74
CA LEU A 445 -2.55 -10.81 -13.93
C LEU A 445 -3.31 -12.10 -13.60
N LEU A 446 -2.70 -13.00 -12.81
CA LEU A 446 -3.35 -14.23 -12.37
C LEU A 446 -4.61 -13.92 -11.54
N SER A 447 -4.53 -12.95 -10.62
CA SER A 447 -5.66 -12.55 -9.78
C SER A 447 -6.78 -11.85 -10.57
N THR A 448 -6.47 -11.05 -11.59
CA THR A 448 -7.50 -10.38 -12.42
C THR A 448 -8.21 -11.41 -13.30
N TYR A 449 -7.48 -12.24 -14.02
CA TYR A 449 -8.10 -13.27 -14.87
C TYR A 449 -8.93 -14.29 -14.07
N GLU A 450 -8.50 -14.68 -12.85
CA GLU A 450 -9.32 -15.52 -11.96
C GLU A 450 -10.56 -14.80 -11.38
N ALA A 451 -10.54 -13.47 -11.27
CA ALA A 451 -11.71 -12.68 -10.86
C ALA A 451 -12.70 -12.50 -12.03
N ASP A 452 -12.23 -12.12 -13.21
CA ASP A 452 -13.07 -11.96 -14.40
C ASP A 452 -13.72 -13.29 -14.83
N TRP A 453 -12.99 -14.41 -14.73
CA TRP A 453 -13.56 -15.74 -14.97
C TRP A 453 -14.70 -16.11 -14.01
N LYS A 454 -14.69 -15.60 -12.77
CA LYS A 454 -15.80 -15.75 -11.82
C LYS A 454 -16.96 -14.81 -12.17
N LYS A 455 -16.65 -13.56 -12.53
CA LYS A 455 -17.62 -12.49 -12.87
C LYS A 455 -18.57 -12.89 -14.01
N TYR A 456 -18.05 -13.45 -15.10
CA TYR A 456 -18.87 -13.84 -16.26
C TYR A 456 -19.50 -15.23 -16.09
N ALA A 457 -20.37 -15.40 -15.09
CA ALA A 457 -21.20 -16.58 -14.86
C ALA A 457 -22.70 -16.18 -14.80
N PRO A 458 -23.66 -17.05 -15.18
CA PRO A 458 -23.51 -18.40 -15.72
C PRO A 458 -23.16 -18.43 -17.22
N VAL A 459 -22.81 -19.62 -17.75
CA VAL A 459 -22.47 -19.89 -19.16
C VAL A 459 -23.03 -21.25 -19.59
N GLU A 460 -23.28 -21.43 -20.89
CA GLU A 460 -23.86 -22.64 -21.48
C GLU A 460 -23.02 -23.92 -21.21
N GLN A 461 -23.62 -24.89 -20.54
CA GLN A 461 -23.00 -26.14 -20.05
C GLN A 461 -22.54 -27.12 -21.17
N SER A 462 -22.82 -26.82 -22.43
CA SER A 462 -22.29 -27.53 -23.61
C SER A 462 -20.86 -27.08 -23.93
N LYS A 463 -20.65 -25.76 -24.02
CA LYS A 463 -19.47 -25.08 -24.57
C LYS A 463 -18.44 -24.72 -23.50
N ILE A 464 -18.85 -24.62 -22.22
CA ILE A 464 -17.97 -24.22 -21.12
C ILE A 464 -16.72 -25.10 -20.97
N LYS A 465 -16.82 -26.42 -21.17
CA LYS A 465 -15.72 -27.37 -20.93
C LYS A 465 -14.44 -27.04 -21.72
N THR A 466 -14.58 -26.70 -23.01
CA THR A 466 -13.44 -26.40 -23.89
C THR A 466 -12.75 -25.10 -23.48
N ILE A 467 -13.54 -24.05 -23.21
CA ILE A 467 -13.03 -22.74 -22.78
C ILE A 467 -12.37 -22.86 -21.39
N GLN A 468 -12.95 -23.66 -20.49
CA GLN A 468 -12.39 -23.95 -19.17
C GLN A 468 -11.04 -24.67 -19.24
N LYS A 469 -10.85 -25.61 -20.19
CA LYS A 469 -9.55 -26.25 -20.45
C LYS A 469 -8.51 -25.24 -20.96
N ARG A 470 -8.91 -24.34 -21.89
CA ARG A 470 -8.07 -23.26 -22.43
C ARG A 470 -7.61 -22.31 -21.30
N PHE A 471 -8.56 -21.78 -20.54
CA PHE A 471 -8.32 -20.89 -19.40
C PHE A 471 -7.35 -21.47 -18.36
N TYR A 472 -7.62 -22.67 -17.83
CA TYR A 472 -6.74 -23.26 -16.82
C TYR A 472 -5.37 -23.68 -17.37
N SER A 473 -5.24 -23.97 -18.68
CA SER A 473 -3.95 -24.14 -19.33
C SER A 473 -3.13 -22.84 -19.29
N GLY A 474 -3.72 -21.72 -19.71
CA GLY A 474 -3.07 -20.40 -19.65
C GLY A 474 -2.69 -19.98 -18.24
N ILE A 475 -3.61 -20.07 -17.27
CA ILE A 475 -3.33 -19.79 -15.86
C ILE A 475 -2.17 -20.66 -15.33
N ASN A 476 -2.11 -21.94 -15.70
CA ASN A 476 -0.99 -22.82 -15.32
C ASN A 476 0.33 -22.47 -16.03
N LYS A 477 0.32 -21.92 -17.26
CA LYS A 477 1.51 -21.32 -17.88
C LYS A 477 2.01 -20.13 -17.05
N ILE A 478 1.14 -19.18 -16.67
CA ILE A 478 1.52 -18.03 -15.81
C ILE A 478 2.07 -18.50 -14.45
N ARG A 479 1.45 -19.49 -13.80
CA ARG A 479 1.95 -20.08 -12.54
C ARG A 479 3.37 -20.66 -12.70
N LYS A 480 3.66 -21.34 -13.82
CA LYS A 480 5.01 -21.86 -14.14
C LYS A 480 6.02 -20.72 -14.37
N LEU A 481 5.66 -19.67 -15.12
CA LEU A 481 6.51 -18.50 -15.35
C LEU A 481 6.85 -17.77 -14.06
N ARG A 482 5.84 -17.49 -13.22
CA ARG A 482 6.02 -16.86 -11.91
C ARG A 482 6.91 -17.71 -10.98
N LYS A 483 6.77 -19.05 -11.00
CA LYS A 483 7.67 -19.95 -10.26
C LYS A 483 9.12 -19.85 -10.75
N LYS A 484 9.36 -19.90 -12.07
CA LYS A 484 10.71 -19.71 -12.64
C LYS A 484 11.32 -18.37 -12.22
N ALA A 485 10.56 -17.28 -12.33
CA ALA A 485 11.03 -15.94 -11.95
C ALA A 485 11.35 -15.84 -10.45
N HIS A 486 10.52 -16.38 -9.55
CA HIS A 486 10.85 -16.47 -8.12
C HIS A 486 12.14 -17.27 -7.86
N GLN A 487 12.38 -18.37 -8.58
CA GLN A 487 13.61 -19.17 -8.46
C GLN A 487 14.86 -18.42 -8.94
N THR A 488 14.77 -17.65 -10.04
CA THR A 488 15.86 -16.79 -10.50
C THR A 488 16.16 -15.68 -9.49
N ASN A 489 15.12 -15.00 -8.98
CA ASN A 489 15.26 -13.95 -7.96
C ASN A 489 15.90 -14.50 -6.68
N ALA A 490 15.57 -15.72 -6.27
CA ALA A 490 16.14 -16.37 -5.09
C ALA A 490 17.63 -16.70 -5.27
N LYS A 491 18.05 -17.12 -6.47
CA LYS A 491 19.48 -17.27 -6.79
C LYS A 491 20.23 -15.94 -6.71
N LEU A 492 19.70 -14.89 -7.35
CA LEU A 492 20.33 -13.57 -7.36
C LEU A 492 20.43 -12.97 -5.95
N LYS A 493 19.37 -13.06 -5.12
CA LYS A 493 19.44 -12.59 -3.72
C LYS A 493 20.43 -13.39 -2.89
N LYS A 494 20.49 -14.71 -3.04
CA LYS A 494 21.51 -15.54 -2.37
C LYS A 494 22.93 -15.17 -2.82
N GLN A 495 23.12 -14.81 -4.09
CA GLN A 495 24.41 -14.31 -4.57
C GLN A 495 24.77 -12.97 -3.92
N CYS A 496 23.87 -11.97 -3.92
CA CYS A 496 24.12 -10.69 -3.25
C CYS A 496 24.38 -10.83 -1.72
N VAL A 497 23.83 -11.85 -1.05
CA VAL A 497 24.20 -12.20 0.34
C VAL A 497 25.66 -12.63 0.42
N ALA A 498 26.09 -13.57 -0.44
CA ALA A 498 27.46 -14.07 -0.45
C ALA A 498 28.48 -12.98 -0.83
N ASP A 499 28.16 -12.18 -1.84
CA ASP A 499 28.99 -11.04 -2.27
C ASP A 499 29.13 -10.02 -1.12
N ALA A 500 28.03 -9.68 -0.43
CA ALA A 500 28.06 -8.78 0.72
C ALA A 500 28.82 -9.37 1.92
N GLN A 501 28.80 -10.69 2.11
CA GLN A 501 29.59 -11.38 3.14
C GLN A 501 31.09 -11.29 2.84
N ALA A 502 31.52 -11.54 1.60
CA ALA A 502 32.92 -11.38 1.19
C ALA A 502 33.44 -9.94 1.39
N LEU A 503 32.59 -8.92 1.15
CA LEU A 503 32.94 -7.53 1.44
C LEU A 503 33.13 -7.22 2.94
N THR A 504 32.69 -8.07 3.87
CA THR A 504 32.96 -7.89 5.31
C THR A 504 34.42 -8.17 5.67
N GLU A 505 35.07 -9.09 4.94
CA GLU A 505 36.44 -9.55 5.19
C GLU A 505 37.50 -8.59 4.63
N LEU A 506 37.12 -7.73 3.67
CA LEU A 506 38.01 -6.71 3.11
C LEU A 506 38.49 -5.69 4.17
N GLU A 507 39.79 -5.43 4.13
CA GLU A 507 40.46 -4.41 4.96
C GLU A 507 40.17 -2.98 4.47
N ASP A 508 40.04 -2.77 3.15
CA ASP A 508 39.68 -1.47 2.58
C ASP A 508 38.19 -1.15 2.82
N ILE A 509 37.95 -0.47 3.93
CA ILE A 509 36.63 -0.01 4.37
C ILE A 509 35.98 0.92 3.33
N LYS A 510 36.74 1.68 2.53
CA LYS A 510 36.18 2.61 1.53
C LYS A 510 35.63 1.85 0.34
N ASN A 511 36.43 0.94 -0.21
CA ASN A 511 36.01 0.11 -1.36
C ASN A 511 34.94 -0.92 -0.97
N ALA A 512 35.02 -1.51 0.22
CA ALA A 512 33.93 -2.33 0.76
C ALA A 512 32.60 -1.55 0.86
N MET A 513 32.62 -0.28 1.31
CA MET A 513 31.43 0.58 1.37
C MET A 513 30.89 1.00 0.00
N THR A 514 31.69 1.13 -1.05
CA THR A 514 31.20 1.45 -2.40
C THR A 514 30.58 0.23 -3.08
N GLU A 515 31.20 -0.94 -3.01
CA GLU A 515 30.60 -2.16 -3.55
C GLU A 515 29.33 -2.57 -2.78
N ALA A 516 29.30 -2.42 -1.45
CA ALA A 516 28.10 -2.67 -0.66
C ALA A 516 26.90 -1.78 -1.08
N LYS A 517 27.15 -0.54 -1.53
CA LYS A 517 26.09 0.32 -2.10
C LYS A 517 25.59 -0.20 -3.44
N LYS A 518 26.49 -0.63 -4.34
CA LYS A 518 26.07 -1.25 -5.63
C LYS A 518 25.23 -2.50 -5.39
N LEU A 519 25.63 -3.36 -4.45
CA LEU A 519 24.83 -4.54 -4.06
C LEU A 519 23.46 -4.13 -3.49
N GLN A 520 23.36 -3.04 -2.72
CA GLN A 520 22.07 -2.53 -2.23
C GLN A 520 21.17 -1.97 -3.35
N GLU A 521 21.74 -1.47 -4.44
CA GLU A 521 20.98 -1.04 -5.63
C GLU A 521 20.55 -2.23 -6.48
N GLN A 522 21.45 -3.19 -6.73
CA GLN A 522 21.12 -4.46 -7.38
C GLN A 522 20.01 -5.21 -6.61
N TRP A 523 20.10 -5.26 -5.27
CA TRP A 523 19.08 -5.88 -4.42
C TRP A 523 17.67 -5.30 -4.63
N LYS A 524 17.56 -3.97 -4.78
CA LYS A 524 16.29 -3.28 -5.07
C LYS A 524 15.75 -3.63 -6.46
N GLY A 525 16.64 -3.91 -7.42
CA GLY A 525 16.29 -4.37 -8.76
C GLY A 525 15.81 -5.82 -8.82
N ILE A 526 16.20 -6.68 -7.86
CA ILE A 526 15.74 -8.08 -7.84
C ILE A 526 14.33 -8.17 -7.25
N GLY A 527 13.38 -8.60 -8.08
CA GLY A 527 11.98 -8.81 -7.68
C GLY A 527 11.78 -9.78 -6.51
N SER A 528 10.55 -9.86 -5.99
CA SER A 528 10.23 -10.71 -4.84
C SER A 528 10.39 -12.21 -5.12
N THR A 529 10.68 -12.97 -4.06
CA THR A 529 10.77 -14.45 -4.03
C THR A 529 9.59 -15.03 -3.24
N SER A 530 9.75 -16.17 -2.57
CA SER A 530 8.83 -16.59 -1.51
C SER A 530 9.02 -15.71 -0.27
N TYR A 531 7.94 -15.38 0.47
CA TYR A 531 8.02 -14.52 1.66
C TYR A 531 9.09 -14.99 2.68
N ARG A 532 9.16 -16.30 2.95
CA ARG A 532 10.16 -16.89 3.86
C ARG A 532 11.59 -16.82 3.34
N GLU A 533 11.78 -16.81 2.02
CA GLU A 533 13.09 -16.72 1.38
C GLU A 533 13.57 -15.27 1.33
N ASP A 534 12.69 -14.34 0.91
CA ASP A 534 12.96 -12.89 0.94
C ASP A 534 13.29 -12.41 2.36
N GLU A 535 12.53 -12.84 3.39
CA GLU A 535 12.81 -12.46 4.78
C GLU A 535 14.16 -12.99 5.26
N LYS A 536 14.48 -14.26 4.94
CA LYS A 536 15.76 -14.88 5.31
C LYS A 536 16.93 -14.15 4.65
N TYR A 537 16.95 -14.09 3.31
CA TYR A 537 18.07 -13.51 2.59
C TYR A 537 18.21 -12.01 2.89
N TRP A 538 17.11 -11.29 3.14
CA TRP A 538 17.18 -9.88 3.56
C TRP A 538 17.86 -9.73 4.92
N LYS A 539 17.54 -10.58 5.91
CA LYS A 539 18.23 -10.55 7.22
C LYS A 539 19.73 -10.82 7.10
N GLU A 540 20.11 -11.81 6.29
CA GLU A 540 21.51 -12.17 6.03
C GLU A 540 22.26 -11.02 5.31
N PHE A 541 21.68 -10.46 4.24
CA PHE A 541 22.23 -9.34 3.49
C PHE A 541 22.34 -8.05 4.31
N ARG A 542 21.30 -7.74 5.11
CA ARG A 542 21.24 -6.56 5.96
C ARG A 542 22.33 -6.60 7.03
N ALA A 543 22.54 -7.76 7.66
CA ALA A 543 23.58 -7.96 8.67
C ALA A 543 24.99 -7.76 8.11
N ALA A 544 25.30 -8.33 6.93
CA ALA A 544 26.59 -8.13 6.27
C ALA A 544 26.83 -6.65 5.91
N CYS A 545 25.81 -5.96 5.36
CA CYS A 545 25.88 -4.52 5.11
C CYS A 545 26.14 -3.72 6.41
N ASP A 546 25.41 -4.02 7.49
CA ASP A 546 25.56 -3.27 8.74
C ASP A 546 26.92 -3.51 9.41
N GLN A 547 27.52 -4.70 9.26
CA GLN A 547 28.92 -4.94 9.63
C GLN A 547 29.88 -4.02 8.86
N ILE A 548 29.77 -3.95 7.52
CA ILE A 548 30.63 -3.08 6.67
C ILE A 548 30.49 -1.61 7.09
N PHE A 549 29.26 -1.11 7.27
CA PHE A 549 29.03 0.28 7.67
C PHE A 549 29.39 0.57 9.13
N SER A 550 29.43 -0.43 10.03
CA SER A 550 29.85 -0.26 11.42
C SER A 550 31.35 0.02 11.60
N LYS A 551 32.20 -0.40 10.64
CA LYS A 551 33.64 -0.04 10.61
C LYS A 551 33.85 1.49 10.49
N ARG A 552 32.91 2.23 9.87
CA ARG A 552 33.01 3.68 9.64
C ARG A 552 33.01 4.55 10.91
N PRO A 553 32.02 4.46 11.83
CA PRO A 553 32.04 5.26 13.06
C PRO A 553 33.23 4.91 13.96
N GLN A 554 33.69 3.65 13.99
CA GLN A 554 34.87 3.25 14.78
C GLN A 554 36.14 3.97 14.28
N HIS A 555 36.46 3.88 12.98
CA HIS A 555 37.61 4.58 12.41
C HIS A 555 37.48 6.11 12.53
N SER A 556 36.27 6.67 12.36
CA SER A 556 36.04 8.10 12.58
C SER A 556 36.19 8.53 14.05
N GLN A 557 35.87 7.67 15.02
CA GLN A 557 36.02 7.97 16.45
C GLN A 557 37.46 7.88 16.94
N ALA A 558 38.30 7.02 16.33
CA ALA A 558 39.73 7.01 16.58
C ALA A 558 40.35 8.34 16.14
N ASN A 559 40.21 8.68 14.85
CA ASN A 559 40.78 9.90 14.28
C ASN A 559 40.27 11.18 14.98
N ASN A 560 38.99 11.21 15.40
CA ASN A 560 38.43 12.34 16.16
C ASN A 560 38.99 12.45 17.59
N LYS A 561 39.42 11.35 18.22
CA LYS A 561 40.09 11.41 19.54
C LYS A 561 41.50 11.99 19.42
N GLU A 562 42.24 11.56 18.41
CA GLU A 562 43.59 12.06 18.11
C GLU A 562 43.56 13.55 17.73
N ASP A 563 42.66 13.96 16.83
CA ASP A 563 42.42 15.38 16.49
C ASP A 563 42.10 16.22 17.73
N ASN A 564 41.27 15.71 18.65
CA ASN A 564 40.90 16.43 19.88
C ASN A 564 42.04 16.54 20.91
N VAL A 565 43.04 15.64 20.87
CA VAL A 565 44.25 15.76 21.71
C VAL A 565 45.19 16.79 21.10
N GLN A 566 45.50 16.67 19.80
CA GLN A 566 46.34 17.63 19.09
C GLN A 566 45.77 19.05 19.13
N GLU A 567 44.44 19.22 19.04
CA GLU A 567 43.78 20.52 19.17
C GLU A 567 43.93 21.14 20.57
N LYS A 568 43.98 20.34 21.64
CA LYS A 568 44.27 20.87 23.00
C LYS A 568 45.71 21.37 23.11
N GLU A 569 46.67 20.59 22.62
CA GLU A 569 48.09 20.98 22.62
C GLU A 569 48.33 22.24 21.79
N PHE A 570 47.67 22.35 20.64
CA PHE A 570 47.73 23.50 19.74
C PHE A 570 47.20 24.77 20.40
N ASN A 571 46.03 24.70 21.05
CA ASN A 571 45.48 25.83 21.80
C ASN A 571 46.36 26.19 23.01
N GLY A 572 47.04 25.23 23.63
CA GLY A 572 48.06 25.49 24.67
C GLY A 572 49.25 26.30 24.14
N VAL A 573 49.72 26.02 22.92
CA VAL A 573 50.79 26.82 22.28
C VAL A 573 50.29 28.23 21.94
N ILE A 574 49.04 28.39 21.47
CA ILE A 574 48.44 29.71 21.25
C ILE A 574 48.40 30.52 22.55
N ALA A 575 47.87 29.95 23.65
CA ALA A 575 47.75 30.64 24.92
C ALA A 575 49.11 31.06 25.50
N ALA A 576 50.15 30.24 25.32
CA ALA A 576 51.51 30.59 25.72
C ALA A 576 52.09 31.76 24.89
N LEU A 577 51.82 31.83 23.59
CA LEU A 577 52.20 32.97 22.74
C LEU A 577 51.43 34.24 23.09
N GLU A 578 50.16 34.14 23.47
CA GLU A 578 49.36 35.28 23.94
C GLU A 578 49.91 35.81 25.28
N ALA A 579 50.24 34.92 26.23
CA ALA A 579 50.90 35.29 27.48
C ALA A 579 52.27 35.96 27.24
N LEU A 580 53.09 35.44 26.32
CA LEU A 580 54.34 36.10 25.88
C LEU A 580 54.09 37.51 25.35
N PHE A 581 53.09 37.69 24.48
CA PHE A 581 52.78 38.99 23.90
C PHE A 581 52.38 40.04 24.94
N SER A 582 51.85 39.63 26.10
CA SER A 582 51.47 40.49 27.22
C SER A 582 52.59 40.82 28.23
N LYS A 583 53.76 40.15 28.21
CA LYS A 583 54.89 40.42 29.14
C LYS A 583 55.39 41.88 29.07
N SER A 584 55.98 42.40 30.15
CA SER A 584 56.61 43.75 30.17
C SER A 584 57.82 43.84 29.22
N GLU A 585 58.45 45.01 29.04
CA GLU A 585 59.56 45.14 28.08
C GLU A 585 60.74 44.19 28.39
N SER A 586 61.23 44.17 29.64
CA SER A 586 62.40 43.35 30.00
C SER A 586 62.08 41.87 29.88
N GLU A 587 61.00 41.41 30.53
CA GLU A 587 60.55 40.02 30.48
C GLU A 587 60.29 39.55 29.04
N PHE A 588 59.74 40.42 28.18
CA PHE A 588 59.51 40.10 26.77
C PHE A 588 60.84 39.96 26.01
N ARG A 589 61.79 40.87 26.22
CA ARG A 589 63.14 40.81 25.64
C ARG A 589 63.85 39.51 26.00
N ASP A 590 63.79 39.12 27.27
CA ASP A 590 64.45 37.92 27.80
C ASP A 590 63.74 36.61 27.37
N SER A 591 62.42 36.64 27.15
CA SER A 591 61.63 35.49 26.67
C SER A 591 61.88 35.05 25.21
N ARG A 592 62.93 35.58 24.56
CA ARG A 592 63.25 35.30 23.15
C ARG A 592 63.49 33.81 22.84
N ASN A 593 63.94 33.03 23.83
CA ASN A 593 64.13 31.58 23.70
C ASN A 593 62.80 30.82 23.82
N GLU A 594 61.96 31.19 24.79
CA GLU A 594 60.61 30.65 25.00
C GLU A 594 59.74 30.78 23.73
N PHE A 595 59.84 31.92 23.02
CA PHE A 595 59.20 32.12 21.72
C PHE A 595 59.72 31.17 20.62
N GLN A 596 61.01 30.87 20.59
CA GLN A 596 61.62 29.95 19.63
C GLN A 596 61.20 28.50 19.92
N GLU A 597 61.23 28.09 21.19
CA GLU A 597 60.79 26.76 21.64
C GLU A 597 59.31 26.52 21.30
N LEU A 598 58.42 27.47 21.59
CA LEU A 598 57.00 27.38 21.20
C LEU A 598 56.81 27.32 19.68
N SER A 599 57.63 28.05 18.92
CA SER A 599 57.60 28.00 17.44
C SER A 599 58.11 26.69 16.86
N GLN A 600 59.13 26.09 17.48
CA GLN A 600 59.66 24.78 17.09
C GLN A 600 58.69 23.65 17.49
N LYS A 601 58.09 23.74 18.68
CA LYS A 601 57.05 22.82 19.16
C LYS A 601 55.84 22.81 18.21
N PHE A 602 55.37 23.97 17.77
CA PHE A 602 54.33 24.09 16.73
C PHE A 602 54.72 23.43 15.40
N SER A 603 55.98 23.64 14.99
CA SER A 603 56.49 23.12 13.72
C SER A 603 56.51 21.59 13.74
N ASN A 604 57.03 21.00 14.82
CA ASN A 604 57.29 19.57 14.94
C ASN A 604 56.05 18.73 15.36
N SER A 605 55.18 19.25 16.22
CA SER A 605 54.13 18.43 16.87
C SER A 605 52.90 18.12 15.99
N PHE A 606 52.74 18.79 14.85
CA PHE A 606 51.50 18.77 14.08
C PHE A 606 51.73 18.44 12.60
N ASP A 607 51.10 17.37 12.12
CA ASP A 607 51.14 16.95 10.71
C ASP A 607 50.44 17.95 9.76
N HIS A 608 50.81 17.92 8.48
CA HIS A 608 50.20 18.68 7.40
C HIS A 608 48.68 18.46 7.28
N GLN A 609 48.19 17.22 7.44
CA GLN A 609 46.75 16.93 7.35
C GLN A 609 46.00 17.55 8.54
N PHE A 610 46.57 17.53 9.75
CA PHE A 610 45.99 18.24 10.91
C PHE A 610 45.97 19.75 10.68
N LYS A 611 47.12 20.34 10.28
CA LYS A 611 47.25 21.76 9.93
C LYS A 611 46.23 22.19 8.86
N LYS A 612 45.92 21.31 7.89
CA LYS A 612 44.86 21.52 6.88
C LYS A 612 43.44 21.41 7.45
N ARG A 613 43.16 20.46 8.36
CA ARG A 613 41.86 20.31 9.05
C ARG A 613 41.54 21.47 10.00
N ARG A 614 42.55 22.05 10.66
CA ARG A 614 42.40 23.12 11.66
C ARG A 614 42.98 24.47 11.22
N LYS A 615 42.80 24.82 9.93
CA LYS A 615 43.33 26.05 9.32
C LYS A 615 43.11 27.33 10.16
N ARG A 616 41.94 27.52 10.78
CA ARG A 616 41.65 28.71 11.62
C ARG A 616 42.64 28.88 12.78
N LEU A 617 43.07 27.79 13.42
CA LEU A 617 44.05 27.84 14.50
C LEU A 617 45.46 28.13 13.95
N VAL A 618 45.80 27.56 12.78
CA VAL A 618 47.05 27.86 12.05
C VAL A 618 47.11 29.34 11.64
N ASP A 619 46.01 29.89 11.13
CA ASP A 619 45.90 31.30 10.76
C ASP A 619 46.06 32.21 12.02
N HIS A 620 45.48 31.83 13.17
CA HIS A 620 45.63 32.53 14.45
C HIS A 620 47.06 32.50 15.01
N TYR A 621 47.69 31.31 15.05
CA TYR A 621 49.09 31.15 15.43
C TYR A 621 50.03 31.99 14.53
N ASN A 622 49.82 31.95 13.21
CA ASN A 622 50.65 32.72 12.27
C ASN A 622 50.50 34.23 12.48
N SER A 623 49.29 34.69 12.84
CA SER A 623 49.03 36.08 13.22
C SER A 623 49.80 36.47 14.49
N LEU A 624 49.66 35.69 15.57
CA LEU A 624 50.38 35.92 16.83
C LEU A 624 51.91 35.89 16.65
N LYS A 625 52.43 34.89 15.93
CA LYS A 625 53.86 34.75 15.63
C LYS A 625 54.39 36.01 14.94
N ARG A 626 53.67 36.52 13.94
CA ARG A 626 54.02 37.75 13.23
C ARG A 626 53.98 38.98 14.15
N LYS A 627 52.96 39.12 15.00
CA LYS A 627 52.90 40.21 16.00
C LYS A 627 54.08 40.18 16.95
N ILE A 628 54.40 39.01 17.49
CA ILE A 628 55.53 38.83 18.41
C ILE A 628 56.86 39.14 17.71
N GLU A 629 57.03 38.75 16.44
CA GLU A 629 58.20 39.11 15.62
C GLU A 629 58.30 40.63 15.37
N ILE A 630 57.18 41.32 15.14
CA ILE A 630 57.16 42.79 15.02
C ILE A 630 57.46 43.46 16.36
N ARG A 631 56.96 42.93 17.49
CA ARG A 631 57.27 43.44 18.84
C ARG A 631 58.76 43.28 19.17
N TYR A 632 59.39 42.16 18.81
CA TYR A 632 60.85 42.02 18.92
C TYR A 632 61.60 43.02 18.02
N ALA A 633 61.06 43.35 16.85
CA ALA A 633 61.60 44.37 15.96
C ALA A 633 61.18 45.82 16.32
N SER A 634 60.46 46.04 17.42
CA SER A 634 60.16 47.38 17.99
C SER A 634 60.86 47.66 19.31
N LEU A 635 61.63 46.70 19.84
CA LEU A 635 62.54 46.93 20.96
C LEU A 635 63.73 47.81 20.53
N PRO A 636 64.25 48.69 21.41
CA PRO A 636 65.47 49.46 21.15
C PRO A 636 66.68 48.54 20.86
N ASP A 637 67.49 48.87 19.85
CA ASP A 637 68.76 48.17 19.58
C ASP A 637 69.85 48.49 20.63
N LYS A 638 71.02 47.83 20.56
CA LYS A 638 72.09 48.02 21.56
C LYS A 638 72.57 49.48 21.65
N LYS A 639 72.64 50.21 20.52
CA LYS A 639 73.06 51.63 20.50
C LYS A 639 71.96 52.54 21.05
N GLN A 640 70.70 52.20 20.79
CA GLN A 640 69.55 52.89 21.39
C GLN A 640 69.46 52.65 22.90
N GLN A 641 69.85 51.47 23.39
CA GLN A 641 69.95 51.16 24.82
C GLN A 641 71.12 51.92 25.48
N GLU A 642 72.29 51.95 24.83
CA GLU A 642 73.46 52.73 25.27
C GLU A 642 73.13 54.24 25.34
N LEU A 643 72.45 54.78 24.31
CA LEU A 643 71.95 56.15 24.31
C LEU A 643 70.94 56.39 25.45
N LYS A 644 69.96 55.51 25.65
CA LYS A 644 68.98 55.64 26.74
C LYS A 644 69.66 55.63 28.11
N ALA A 645 70.65 54.77 28.32
CA ALA A 645 71.42 54.71 29.56
C ALA A 645 72.18 56.02 29.81
N ALA A 646 72.92 56.51 28.81
CA ALA A 646 73.66 57.79 28.89
C ALA A 646 72.74 59.00 29.20
N LEU A 647 71.53 59.02 28.65
CA LEU A 647 70.54 60.07 28.93
C LEU A 647 69.90 59.92 30.32
N MET A 648 69.61 58.69 30.76
CA MET A 648 69.10 58.43 32.12
C MET A 648 70.14 58.75 33.19
N GLU A 649 71.41 58.40 32.98
CA GLU A 649 72.53 58.72 33.89
C GLU A 649 72.65 60.25 34.10
N ARG A 650 72.70 61.03 33.01
CA ARG A 650 72.72 62.50 33.08
C ARG A 650 71.44 63.07 33.69
N SER A 651 70.26 62.62 33.28
CA SER A 651 69.02 63.16 33.82
C SER A 651 68.85 62.83 35.30
N LEU A 652 69.24 61.64 35.77
CA LEU A 652 69.22 61.28 37.19
C LEU A 652 70.19 62.16 37.99
N TYR A 653 71.37 62.47 37.47
CA TYR A 653 72.29 63.41 38.10
C TYR A 653 71.69 64.82 38.20
N LEU A 654 71.17 65.37 37.09
CA LEU A 654 70.44 66.66 37.10
C LEU A 654 69.28 66.64 38.09
N ASN A 655 68.50 65.56 38.12
CA ASN A 655 67.33 65.42 38.98
C ASN A 655 67.67 65.63 40.47
N THR A 656 68.85 65.18 40.93
CA THR A 656 69.31 65.40 42.31
C THR A 656 69.76 66.83 42.61
N LEU A 657 70.43 67.49 41.65
CA LEU A 657 70.84 68.89 41.78
C LEU A 657 69.61 69.83 41.76
N GLU A 658 68.63 69.54 40.89
CA GLU A 658 67.35 70.23 40.81
C GLU A 658 66.56 70.13 42.12
N GLU A 659 66.50 68.93 42.71
CA GLU A 659 65.82 68.71 43.98
C GLU A 659 66.44 69.56 45.10
N SER A 660 67.78 69.68 45.12
CA SER A 660 68.46 70.57 46.08
C SER A 660 68.03 72.04 45.90
N LEU A 661 67.94 72.54 44.67
CA LEU A 661 67.51 73.91 44.35
C LEU A 661 66.02 74.16 44.61
N LEU A 662 65.16 73.17 44.36
CA LEU A 662 63.73 73.23 44.65
C LEU A 662 63.44 73.13 46.16
N SER A 663 64.33 72.52 46.94
CA SER A 663 64.22 72.42 48.41
C SER A 663 64.62 73.70 49.17
N CYS A 664 65.27 74.65 48.50
CA CYS A 664 65.71 75.92 49.11
C CYS A 664 64.52 76.70 49.68
N LYS A 665 64.61 77.13 50.94
CA LYS A 665 63.51 77.87 51.61
C LYS A 665 63.48 79.36 51.28
N ASP A 666 64.65 79.94 51.03
CA ASP A 666 64.86 81.37 50.85
C ASP A 666 65.81 81.66 49.67
N GLU A 667 65.62 82.81 49.02
CA GLU A 667 66.42 83.29 47.87
C GLU A 667 67.94 83.29 48.13
N LYS A 668 68.38 83.46 49.39
CA LYS A 668 69.81 83.32 49.76
C LYS A 668 70.28 81.87 49.64
N CYS A 669 69.56 80.93 50.24
CA CYS A 669 69.88 79.50 50.18
C CYS A 669 69.91 78.99 48.73
N PHE A 670 68.99 79.50 47.89
CA PHE A 670 68.99 79.23 46.45
C PHE A 670 70.28 79.74 45.78
N LYS A 671 70.71 80.98 46.03
CA LYS A 671 71.93 81.55 45.44
C LYS A 671 73.21 80.88 45.92
N ASP A 672 73.28 80.55 47.22
CA ASP A 672 74.40 79.80 47.79
C ASP A 672 74.51 78.41 47.13
N ALA A 673 73.38 77.75 46.84
CA ALA A 673 73.34 76.45 46.15
C ALA A 673 73.66 76.53 44.63
N VAL A 674 73.14 77.53 43.91
CA VAL A 674 73.49 77.80 42.50
C VAL A 674 75.01 78.03 42.35
N ALA A 675 75.60 78.83 43.25
CA ALA A 675 77.03 79.09 43.27
C ALA A 675 77.85 77.82 43.57
N ALA A 676 77.39 76.95 44.49
CA ALA A 676 78.03 75.67 44.77
C ALA A 676 78.01 74.75 43.54
N ILE A 677 76.86 74.59 42.87
CA ILE A 677 76.72 73.78 41.65
C ILE A 677 77.67 74.28 40.55
N ALA A 678 77.71 75.59 40.32
CA ALA A 678 78.60 76.21 39.32
C ALA A 678 80.10 76.01 39.64
N ALA A 679 80.47 75.95 40.92
CA ALA A 679 81.87 75.82 41.36
C ALA A 679 82.37 74.37 41.45
N THR A 680 81.54 73.39 41.84
CA THR A 680 82.00 72.03 42.17
C THR A 680 81.48 70.95 41.22
N GLU A 681 80.28 71.08 40.68
CA GLU A 681 79.61 69.97 39.98
C GLU A 681 79.93 69.92 38.47
N GLN A 682 80.61 70.95 37.94
CA GLN A 682 80.98 71.08 36.53
C GLN A 682 81.99 70.02 36.05
N SER A 683 82.91 69.52 36.91
CA SER A 683 83.83 68.43 36.54
C SER A 683 83.06 67.13 36.34
N LYS A 684 82.33 66.72 37.37
CA LYS A 684 81.47 65.52 37.39
C LYS A 684 80.52 65.49 36.19
N TRP A 685 79.89 66.61 35.82
CA TRP A 685 79.02 66.70 34.63
C TRP A 685 79.71 66.28 33.32
N ASN A 686 80.99 66.63 33.17
CA ASN A 686 81.79 66.31 32.01
C ASN A 686 82.31 64.86 32.02
N GLU A 687 82.32 64.20 33.19
CA GLU A 687 82.77 62.81 33.38
C GLU A 687 81.68 61.76 33.07
N LEU A 688 80.39 62.14 33.07
CA LEU A 688 79.26 61.24 32.80
C LEU A 688 79.23 60.74 31.34
N ALA A 689 78.72 59.51 31.11
CA ALA A 689 78.77 58.83 29.81
C ALA A 689 78.05 59.59 28.68
N THR A 690 78.79 60.14 27.71
CA THR A 690 78.27 61.08 26.71
C THR A 690 77.19 60.47 25.78
N PRO A 691 76.03 61.12 25.59
CA PRO A 691 74.98 60.61 24.70
C PRO A 691 75.42 60.65 23.23
N SER A 692 75.18 59.57 22.47
CA SER A 692 75.62 59.44 21.07
C SER A 692 74.84 60.30 20.06
N GLN A 693 73.99 61.24 20.50
CA GLN A 693 73.23 62.15 19.66
C GLN A 693 73.25 63.56 20.27
N GLU A 694 73.90 64.48 19.56
CA GLU A 694 74.15 65.86 19.99
C GLU A 694 72.89 66.60 20.45
N LYS A 695 71.75 66.45 19.75
CA LYS A 695 70.48 67.11 20.11
C LYS A 695 70.05 66.90 21.57
N TYR A 696 70.30 65.73 22.15
CA TYR A 696 69.94 65.43 23.53
C TYR A 696 71.01 65.91 24.51
N LEU A 697 72.29 65.88 24.13
CA LEU A 697 73.37 66.49 24.90
C LEU A 697 73.17 68.00 25.03
N THR A 698 72.87 68.71 23.93
CA THR A 698 72.60 70.16 23.94
C THR A 698 71.40 70.52 24.84
N SER A 699 70.37 69.69 24.87
CA SER A 699 69.21 69.86 25.76
C SER A 699 69.60 69.68 27.24
N LEU A 700 70.35 68.62 27.56
CA LEU A 700 70.84 68.36 28.92
C LEU A 700 71.88 69.40 29.39
N ASP A 701 72.73 69.91 28.51
CA ASP A 701 73.69 70.98 28.80
C ASP A 701 72.98 72.33 29.01
N ALA A 702 71.91 72.63 28.27
CA ALA A 702 71.08 73.81 28.51
C ALA A 702 70.38 73.71 29.87
N ARG A 703 69.89 72.52 30.23
CA ARG A 703 69.30 72.22 31.53
C ARG A 703 70.33 72.37 32.66
N PHE A 704 71.53 71.79 32.54
CA PHE A 704 72.64 71.99 33.50
C PHE A 704 73.01 73.48 33.66
N LYS A 705 73.15 74.21 32.54
CA LYS A 705 73.44 75.66 32.58
C LYS A 705 72.39 76.42 33.38
N SER A 706 71.10 76.10 33.22
CA SER A 706 70.03 76.73 34.01
C SER A 706 70.17 76.51 35.53
N LEU A 707 70.76 75.40 35.98
CA LEU A 707 71.08 75.16 37.39
C LEU A 707 72.22 76.07 37.87
N SER A 708 73.23 76.28 37.02
CA SER A 708 74.46 77.03 37.35
C SER A 708 74.35 78.56 37.22
N SER A 709 73.33 79.08 36.51
CA SER A 709 73.29 80.49 36.10
C SER A 709 71.93 81.18 36.28
N THR A 710 71.06 80.70 37.19
CA THR A 710 69.76 81.35 37.45
C THR A 710 69.82 82.32 38.62
N ASP A 711 69.61 83.62 38.36
CA ASP A 711 69.76 84.68 39.38
C ASP A 711 68.62 84.76 40.42
N SER A 712 67.57 83.96 40.32
CA SER A 712 66.40 84.07 41.21
C SER A 712 65.56 82.80 41.30
N GLN A 713 65.23 82.43 42.54
CA GLN A 713 64.43 81.26 42.87
C GLN A 713 63.04 81.32 42.23
N LYS A 714 62.44 82.52 42.14
CA LYS A 714 61.11 82.68 41.52
C LYS A 714 61.12 82.36 40.02
N LYS A 715 62.16 82.78 39.29
CA LYS A 715 62.32 82.43 37.86
C LYS A 715 62.46 80.92 37.69
N TYR A 716 63.24 80.28 38.57
CA TYR A 716 63.49 78.85 38.55
C TYR A 716 62.22 78.02 38.83
N LEU A 717 61.40 78.45 39.79
CA LEU A 717 60.09 77.83 40.08
C LEU A 717 59.10 78.00 38.93
N THR A 718 59.11 79.16 38.23
CA THR A 718 58.33 79.34 36.99
C THR A 718 58.79 78.36 35.89
N LEU A 719 60.10 78.24 35.66
CA LEU A 719 60.68 77.30 34.70
C LEU A 719 60.31 75.84 35.03
N ALA A 720 60.29 75.45 36.30
CA ALA A 720 59.87 74.11 36.72
C ALA A 720 58.38 73.83 36.42
N LEU A 721 57.50 74.82 36.63
CA LEU A 721 56.07 74.71 36.29
C LEU A 721 55.83 74.67 34.77
N GLU A 722 56.63 75.41 33.98
CA GLU A 722 56.58 75.39 32.51
C GLU A 722 57.01 74.02 31.96
N ASN A 723 58.11 73.46 32.47
CA ASN A 723 58.55 72.10 32.14
C ASN A 723 57.53 71.02 32.59
N GLU A 724 56.89 71.19 33.75
CA GLU A 724 55.86 70.27 34.24
C GLU A 724 54.61 70.28 33.35
N ALA A 725 54.24 71.46 32.82
CA ALA A 725 53.18 71.59 31.82
C ALA A 725 53.56 70.97 30.47
N GLU A 726 54.80 71.16 29.99
CA GLU A 726 55.27 70.52 28.76
C GLU A 726 55.31 68.99 28.89
N GLN A 727 55.83 68.46 30.01
CA GLN A 727 55.88 67.02 30.24
C GLN A 727 54.48 66.41 30.40
N ARG A 728 53.52 67.11 31.02
CA ARG A 728 52.10 66.72 30.99
C ARG A 728 51.56 66.67 29.56
N ASN A 729 51.80 67.69 28.74
CA ASN A 729 51.38 67.69 27.33
C ASN A 729 51.96 66.48 26.57
N ASN A 730 53.25 66.19 26.74
CA ASN A 730 53.93 65.04 26.12
C ASN A 730 53.37 63.69 26.59
N CYS A 731 53.09 63.56 27.90
CA CYS A 731 52.48 62.36 28.48
C CYS A 731 51.07 62.14 27.94
N ILE A 732 50.21 63.16 27.98
CA ILE A 732 48.82 63.09 27.49
C ILE A 732 48.77 62.83 25.98
N MET A 733 49.66 63.43 25.18
CA MET A 733 49.82 63.12 23.76
C MET A 733 50.13 61.64 23.53
N THR A 734 51.00 61.05 24.35
CA THR A 734 51.40 59.64 24.25
C THR A 734 50.28 58.72 24.73
N GLU A 735 49.59 59.06 25.82
CA GLU A 735 48.37 58.38 26.32
C GLU A 735 47.26 58.36 25.26
N LEU A 736 47.04 59.47 24.54
CA LEU A 736 46.06 59.57 23.46
C LEU A 736 46.38 58.64 22.29
N GLN A 737 47.65 58.58 21.85
CA GLN A 737 48.09 57.63 20.83
C GLN A 737 47.95 56.17 21.32
N ALA A 738 48.24 55.93 22.61
CA ALA A 738 48.13 54.64 23.27
C ALA A 738 46.68 54.20 23.55
N GLU A 739 45.68 55.08 23.42
CA GLU A 739 44.30 54.87 23.89
C GLU A 739 44.27 54.50 25.39
N ILE A 740 45.05 55.19 26.22
CA ILE A 740 45.00 55.14 27.69
C ILE A 740 44.33 56.43 28.17
N ASP A 741 43.50 56.35 29.21
CA ASP A 741 42.87 57.52 29.82
C ASP A 741 43.77 58.21 30.84
N SER A 742 43.84 59.54 30.74
CA SER A 742 44.60 60.41 31.64
C SER A 742 43.95 60.46 33.04
N PRO A 743 44.72 60.71 34.11
CA PRO A 743 44.16 60.93 35.44
C PRO A 743 43.21 62.15 35.47
N ALA A 744 42.34 62.21 36.48
CA ALA A 744 41.27 63.20 36.57
C ALA A 744 41.76 64.66 36.58
N SER A 745 42.97 64.91 37.09
CA SER A 745 43.69 66.19 37.01
C SER A 745 43.89 66.68 35.58
N ASP A 746 44.23 65.78 34.67
CA ASP A 746 44.69 66.09 33.32
C ASP A 746 43.57 66.00 32.26
N GLN A 747 42.36 65.57 32.63
CA GLN A 747 41.25 65.37 31.69
C GLN A 747 40.83 66.65 30.94
N ALA A 748 40.91 67.82 31.58
CA ALA A 748 40.66 69.10 30.92
C ALA A 748 41.72 69.41 29.85
N LEU A 749 43.00 69.16 30.16
CA LEU A 749 44.12 69.35 29.24
C LEU A 749 44.10 68.33 28.10
N ARG A 750 43.73 67.07 28.39
CA ARG A 750 43.45 66.02 27.39
C ARG A 750 42.38 66.43 26.39
N MET A 751 41.26 67.00 26.85
CA MET A 751 40.21 67.51 25.97
C MET A 751 40.71 68.69 25.11
N GLN A 752 41.48 69.61 25.68
CA GLN A 752 42.11 70.71 24.94
C GLN A 752 43.07 70.22 23.84
N ILE A 753 43.93 69.24 24.17
CA ILE A 753 44.86 68.61 23.23
C ILE A 753 44.09 67.86 22.12
N GLN A 754 43.06 67.10 22.46
CA GLN A 754 42.19 66.44 21.48
C GLN A 754 41.57 67.44 20.50
N LEU A 755 41.04 68.57 20.99
CA LEU A 755 40.48 69.63 20.14
C LEU A 755 41.54 70.25 19.22
N GLN A 756 42.76 70.49 19.72
CA GLN A 756 43.87 70.99 18.90
C GLN A 756 44.31 69.97 17.82
N LEU A 757 44.31 68.67 18.13
CA LEU A 757 44.62 67.62 17.16
C LEU A 757 43.54 67.52 16.08
N LEU A 758 42.26 67.59 16.46
CA LEU A 758 41.13 67.62 15.53
C LEU A 758 41.18 68.84 14.60
N GLN A 759 41.59 70.00 15.11
CA GLN A 759 41.84 71.22 14.31
C GLN A 759 43.04 71.08 13.37
N LYS A 760 44.13 70.46 13.82
CA LYS A 760 45.36 70.25 13.01
C LYS A 760 45.20 69.18 11.93
N GLY A 761 44.22 68.28 12.05
CA GLY A 761 43.73 67.49 10.93
C GLY A 761 43.18 66.11 11.31
N PHE A 762 42.02 65.76 10.72
CA PHE A 762 41.44 64.42 10.81
C PHE A 762 42.29 63.38 10.06
N GLY A 763 43.28 62.80 10.75
CA GLY A 763 44.16 61.76 10.23
C GLY A 763 44.46 60.70 11.28
N GLN A 764 43.93 59.49 11.10
CA GLN A 764 44.31 58.34 11.92
C GLN A 764 45.77 57.97 11.62
N ALA A 765 46.68 58.28 12.55
CA ALA A 765 48.05 57.79 12.51
C ALA A 765 48.03 56.26 12.58
N LYS A 766 48.35 55.58 11.47
CA LYS A 766 48.48 54.12 11.41
C LYS A 766 49.82 53.70 12.02
N LEU A 767 49.86 53.71 13.36
CA LEU A 767 50.98 53.29 14.22
C LEU A 767 51.45 51.87 13.87
N ALA A 768 52.33 51.75 12.89
CA ALA A 768 52.83 50.50 12.28
C ALA A 768 54.08 50.70 11.39
N SER A 769 54.50 51.94 11.11
CA SER A 769 55.64 52.26 10.26
C SER A 769 56.99 51.93 10.91
N LYS A 770 58.06 51.97 10.11
CA LYS A 770 59.43 52.09 10.63
C LYS A 770 59.65 53.45 11.30
N ASP A 771 58.95 54.48 10.83
CA ASP A 771 59.12 55.85 11.32
C ASP A 771 58.36 56.11 12.62
N ASP A 772 57.17 55.52 12.81
CA ASP A 772 56.45 55.56 14.10
C ASP A 772 57.27 54.96 15.24
N ARG A 773 58.07 53.90 14.96
CA ARG A 773 59.02 53.31 15.92
C ARG A 773 60.18 54.25 16.25
N LYS A 774 60.67 55.03 15.29
CA LYS A 774 61.66 56.09 15.57
C LYS A 774 61.02 57.18 16.42
N GLN A 775 59.87 57.70 16.00
CA GLN A 775 59.18 58.80 16.67
C GLN A 775 58.84 58.43 18.12
N LEU A 776 58.37 57.22 18.39
CA LEU A 776 58.11 56.74 19.75
C LEU A 776 59.38 56.71 20.61
N PHE A 777 60.49 56.22 20.06
CA PHE A 777 61.78 56.24 20.73
C PHE A 777 62.31 57.67 20.92
N GLU A 778 62.12 58.57 19.95
CA GLU A 778 62.53 59.97 20.07
C GLU A 778 61.71 60.74 21.10
N THR A 779 60.39 60.50 21.20
CA THR A 779 59.53 61.00 22.28
C THR A 779 60.01 60.51 23.65
N GLU A 780 60.36 59.23 23.77
CA GLU A 780 60.92 58.64 24.99
C GLU A 780 62.25 59.29 25.40
N MET A 781 63.16 59.49 24.45
CA MET A 781 64.47 60.13 24.74
C MET A 781 64.30 61.62 25.07
N SER A 782 63.41 62.34 24.38
CA SER A 782 63.09 63.73 24.71
C SER A 782 62.47 63.86 26.10
N ALA A 783 61.53 62.97 26.46
CA ALA A 783 60.88 62.98 27.76
C ALA A 783 61.87 62.76 28.92
N ILE A 784 62.94 61.98 28.72
CA ILE A 784 64.02 61.82 29.70
C ILE A 784 64.81 63.12 29.89
N CYS A 785 64.89 64.00 28.88
CA CYS A 785 65.66 65.24 28.97
C CYS A 785 64.96 66.38 29.72
N VAL A 786 63.61 66.40 29.78
CA VAL A 786 62.81 67.52 30.32
C VAL A 786 63.07 67.76 31.81
N GLY A 787 63.26 69.03 32.19
CA GLY A 787 63.37 69.49 33.57
C GLY A 787 63.93 70.91 33.68
N PRO A 788 63.88 71.55 34.86
CA PRO A 788 63.54 70.96 36.16
C PRO A 788 62.09 70.52 36.34
N LEU A 789 61.88 69.52 37.20
CA LEU A 789 60.56 69.00 37.62
C LEU A 789 60.54 68.77 39.13
N THR A 790 59.36 68.88 39.74
CA THR A 790 59.16 68.46 41.15
C THR A 790 59.25 66.94 41.27
N GLU A 791 59.74 66.41 42.40
CA GLU A 791 59.91 64.96 42.62
C GLU A 791 58.59 64.18 42.43
N VAL A 792 57.48 64.76 42.91
CA VAL A 792 56.13 64.19 42.81
C VAL A 792 55.67 64.12 41.35
N ALA A 793 55.76 65.23 40.60
CA ALA A 793 55.34 65.24 39.20
C ALA A 793 56.26 64.40 38.31
N ARG A 794 57.56 64.36 38.60
CA ARG A 794 58.54 63.50 37.92
C ARG A 794 58.12 62.04 38.01
N LYS A 795 57.86 61.53 39.23
CA LYS A 795 57.39 60.15 39.47
C LYS A 795 56.07 59.84 38.76
N GLU A 796 55.07 60.70 38.92
CA GLU A 796 53.75 60.51 38.29
C GLU A 796 53.85 60.41 36.75
N LEU A 797 54.60 61.32 36.14
CA LEU A 797 54.70 61.43 34.68
C LEU A 797 55.63 60.36 34.08
N GLU A 798 56.69 59.94 34.77
CA GLU A 798 57.54 58.83 34.34
C GLU A 798 56.77 57.50 34.32
N GLU A 799 55.99 57.18 35.36
CA GLU A 799 55.17 55.97 35.40
C GLU A 799 54.13 55.94 34.27
N ARG A 800 53.39 57.05 34.09
CA ARG A 800 52.38 57.20 33.03
C ARG A 800 52.98 57.10 31.63
N MET A 801 54.11 57.76 31.40
CA MET A 801 54.84 57.72 30.12
C MET A 801 55.31 56.30 29.79
N VAL A 802 55.88 55.57 30.77
CA VAL A 802 56.32 54.18 30.60
C VAL A 802 55.14 53.25 30.26
N LEU A 803 53.98 53.42 30.90
CA LEU A 803 52.77 52.65 30.58
C LEU A 803 52.27 52.92 29.15
N ALA A 804 52.21 54.20 28.74
CA ALA A 804 51.76 54.60 27.41
C ALA A 804 52.70 54.09 26.29
N ILE A 805 54.01 54.22 26.47
CA ILE A 805 55.02 53.73 25.51
C ILE A 805 54.96 52.20 25.39
N ASN A 806 54.82 51.46 26.50
CA ASN A 806 54.69 50.00 26.46
C ASN A 806 53.47 49.55 25.64
N LYS A 807 52.31 50.19 25.85
CA LYS A 807 51.10 49.89 25.08
C LYS A 807 51.23 50.29 23.61
N LEU A 808 51.92 51.38 23.29
CA LEU A 808 52.23 51.76 21.91
C LEU A 808 53.12 50.74 21.19
N ARG A 809 54.15 50.21 21.86
CA ARG A 809 54.99 49.14 21.29
C ARG A 809 54.25 47.82 21.09
N GLN A 810 53.19 47.55 21.87
CA GLN A 810 52.24 46.45 21.63
C GLN A 810 51.26 46.75 20.49
N LYS A 811 50.86 48.02 20.30
CA LYS A 811 49.92 48.46 19.25
C LYS A 811 50.55 48.50 17.85
N ILE A 812 51.85 48.78 17.79
CA ILE A 812 52.69 48.73 16.58
C ILE A 812 52.91 47.27 16.08
N ALA A 813 52.53 46.25 16.87
CA ALA A 813 52.86 44.84 16.66
C ALA A 813 51.68 43.95 16.19
#